data_AF-A0A518AMT1-F1
#
_entry.id   AF-A0A518AMT1-F1
#
_cell.length_a   1.000
_cell.length_b   1.000
_cell.length_c   1.000
_cell.angle_alpha   90.00
_cell.angle_beta   90.00
_cell.angle_gamma   90.00
#
_symmetry.space_group_name_H-M   'P 1'
#
loop_
_entity.id
_entity.type
_entity.pdbx_description
1 polymer ?
#
loop_
_entity_poly.entity_id
_entity_poly.type
_entity_poly.pdbx_seq_one_letter_code
_entity_poly.pdbx_strand_id
1 'polypeptide(L)'
;MPQENSIYSDGFMMNRNVALPLFTLLAILAAASVSPLRAQDAAEWKPVDPPMLTRWAKDIDPNQPLPEYPRPQLTRSDWMNLNGLWQYAITDKQSTRPINWDGQILVPYPVESALSGVKRSLKPEDALYYSRKFEVPSDWSGKRILLHFGAVDYRCQVFVNYKRVGSHEGGYDPFSFDITPYLTGDKEQSLMVKVTDPTYTEGQPRGKQTLSPAGIMYTPTSGIWQTVWLEPVADGGVEDLIIVPDVDGESVKVTVDLYGDSKDTVSVEVKGGESISGAAGEELTVPVKSPRLWSPEDPYLYDMTIQVEQQGKVVDEIGTYFGMRSIKKAEVDGVQRLLLNGKPLFMFGPLDQGFWPDGVYTAPTDEALKYDIEITKKLGFNTTRKHIKVEPARWYYHADRLGLIVWQDMPSANSYDTPPGGRPAVDKDAYETQLKALIDNLENHPAIVMWIVFNESQGKHDTAKLVRIVRDLDPSRLVNEDSGFQGHGGPYRGFGDLFDCHPYPAPRVFDAPEGKAFALGEYGGIGLKMGNNPWQAKGWGYTTTKNSRELEDLYAQFTGMLKKFNEENGLTSAIYTQLTDVEIEINGLLTYDRQLKIDPEWIAKANRFEWDGPKYVPLVADSRTSSVEYTYTFTQPGDEWMQPACDTSSWKTGEGGFGTRETPNIGKLGTKWNTSDIWLRREVDLPELDAEQLSQLVLQIYHDDDVKVYFNGVLAIDKSGFESNYASVSVSDEARQALKPGEKNLVAIHCHQGTGGQYIDFGLGVLDPNRPVSSESASADGKGEQVSKTFTRTAQVEQQLDYLFYLPSDYDANRTEGWPLMLFLHGAGERGSDVSKVKVHGPPKLVANGKDLPCILVSPQCPKGRVWNVDELNGLLDSIMEEYNVDADRVYLTGLSMGGFGTWNLGTSNPERFAALAPICGGGDEIAVMLAADEKKETLRNLPVWAFHGEIDPVVPLEASQKMVDALKKIGSEKVKFTTYPEAAHDSWTQTYDNPEFFKWMFEQKRGK
;
A
#
# COMPACT_ATOMS: atom_id res chain seq x y z
N MET A 1 -42.85 -9.21 66.42
CA MET A 1 -43.28 -10.00 67.60
C MET A 1 -42.91 -11.46 67.35
N PRO A 2 -42.25 -12.16 68.30
CA PRO A 2 -41.27 -11.64 69.27
C PRO A 2 -40.00 -12.57 69.36
N GLN A 3 -38.81 -12.02 69.62
CA GLN A 3 -38.05 -12.03 70.90
C GLN A 3 -37.23 -13.32 71.16
N GLU A 4 -35.90 -13.23 71.29
CA GLU A 4 -35.10 -13.13 72.55
C GLU A 4 -34.43 -14.51 72.87
N ASN A 5 -33.29 -14.70 73.55
CA ASN A 5 -32.46 -13.88 74.44
C ASN A 5 -31.07 -14.54 74.67
N SER A 6 -30.09 -13.70 75.01
CA SER A 6 -28.99 -13.81 76.03
C SER A 6 -28.24 -15.15 76.26
N ILE A 7 -26.91 -15.30 76.06
CA ILE A 7 -25.71 -14.74 76.75
C ILE A 7 -25.12 -15.63 77.90
N TYR A 8 -23.77 -15.77 77.89
CA TYR A 8 -22.77 -16.25 78.88
C TYR A 8 -22.77 -17.74 79.32
N SER A 9 -21.80 -18.57 78.92
CA SER A 9 -20.37 -18.73 79.33
C SER A 9 -20.14 -19.47 80.66
N ASP A 10 -19.60 -20.68 80.57
CA ASP A 10 -18.27 -21.09 81.09
C ASP A 10 -18.24 -22.54 81.60
N GLY A 11 -17.16 -23.25 81.25
CA GLY A 11 -16.53 -24.15 82.22
C GLY A 11 -16.35 -25.64 81.84
N PHE A 12 -15.12 -25.94 81.40
CA PHE A 12 -14.29 -27.09 81.84
C PHE A 12 -14.45 -28.52 81.27
N MET A 13 -13.53 -28.82 80.34
CA MET A 13 -12.54 -29.92 80.28
C MET A 13 -12.84 -31.36 80.75
N MET A 14 -12.71 -32.30 79.81
CA MET A 14 -11.81 -33.49 79.73
C MET A 14 -12.33 -34.36 78.56
N ASN A 15 -11.59 -34.86 77.56
CA ASN A 15 -10.29 -35.52 77.49
C ASN A 15 -9.69 -35.31 76.07
N ARG A 16 -8.37 -35.17 75.97
CA ARG A 16 -7.60 -34.99 74.72
C ARG A 16 -6.65 -36.17 74.48
N ASN A 17 -6.67 -36.68 73.25
CA ASN A 17 -5.63 -37.39 72.46
C ASN A 17 -6.40 -37.98 71.25
N VAL A 18 -6.12 -37.75 69.97
CA VAL A 18 -4.98 -37.26 69.19
C VAL A 18 -5.53 -36.70 67.86
N ALA A 19 -5.08 -35.53 67.41
CA ALA A 19 -4.91 -35.13 66.01
C ALA A 19 -4.61 -33.61 65.96
N LEU A 20 -3.39 -33.23 65.58
CA LEU A 20 -2.97 -31.84 65.42
C LEU A 20 -3.66 -31.20 64.19
N PRO A 21 -4.27 -30.02 64.37
CA PRO A 21 -3.80 -28.86 63.62
C PRO A 21 -3.64 -27.62 64.52
N LEU A 22 -2.60 -26.84 64.22
CA LEU A 22 -2.16 -25.65 64.95
C LEU A 22 -2.82 -24.41 64.31
N PHE A 23 -3.77 -23.79 65.01
CA PHE A 23 -4.17 -22.40 64.80
C PHE A 23 -3.79 -21.62 66.06
N THR A 24 -2.75 -20.80 65.99
CA THR A 24 -2.56 -19.64 66.89
C THR A 24 -1.74 -18.58 66.17
N LEU A 25 -2.39 -17.56 65.64
CA LEU A 25 -1.91 -16.17 65.62
C LEU A 25 -3.04 -15.27 65.12
N LEU A 26 -3.76 -14.63 66.05
CA LEU A 26 -4.77 -13.63 65.74
C LEU A 26 -4.75 -12.56 66.84
N ALA A 27 -3.64 -11.83 66.87
CA ALA A 27 -3.49 -10.50 67.46
C ALA A 27 -2.13 -9.99 66.96
N ILE A 28 -2.10 -8.81 66.33
CA ILE A 28 -1.02 -8.25 65.49
C ILE A 28 -1.11 -8.66 64.02
N LEU A 29 -2.16 -8.16 63.34
CA LEU A 29 -2.20 -7.87 61.89
C LEU A 29 -3.40 -6.94 61.66
N ALA A 30 -3.35 -5.77 62.30
CA ALA A 30 -4.23 -4.63 62.05
C ALA A 30 -3.35 -3.43 61.66
N ALA A 31 -2.51 -3.64 60.64
CA ALA A 31 -1.76 -2.65 59.86
C ALA A 31 -0.89 -3.47 58.89
N ALA A 32 -1.06 -3.26 57.58
CA ALA A 32 -0.60 -4.09 56.45
C ALA A 32 -1.57 -5.24 56.14
N SER A 33 -2.28 -5.30 55.01
CA SER A 33 -2.06 -4.69 53.70
C SER A 33 -3.41 -4.42 53.04
N VAL A 34 -3.91 -3.19 53.21
CA VAL A 34 -4.71 -2.57 52.14
C VAL A 34 -3.69 -2.16 51.09
N SER A 35 -3.29 -3.12 50.26
CA SER A 35 -2.75 -2.74 48.97
C SER A 35 -3.89 -2.00 48.28
N PRO A 36 -3.71 -0.75 47.82
CA PRO A 36 -4.66 -0.23 46.85
C PRO A 36 -4.70 -1.28 45.74
N LEU A 37 -5.90 -1.68 45.30
CA LEU A 37 -6.05 -2.14 43.94
C LEU A 37 -5.37 -1.05 43.11
N ARG A 38 -4.13 -1.30 42.70
CA ARG A 38 -3.54 -0.54 41.61
C ARG A 38 -4.57 -0.71 40.51
N ALA A 39 -5.19 0.40 40.12
CA ALA A 39 -5.65 0.52 38.76
C ALA A 39 -4.53 -0.09 37.92
N GLN A 40 -4.83 -1.18 37.20
CA GLN A 40 -4.04 -1.46 36.02
C GLN A 40 -4.16 -0.17 35.24
N ASP A 41 -3.08 0.62 35.23
CA ASP A 41 -2.95 1.75 34.34
C ASP A 41 -3.35 1.20 32.98
N ALA A 42 -4.48 1.67 32.44
CA ALA A 42 -4.93 1.27 31.12
C ALA A 42 -3.74 1.49 30.20
N ALA A 43 -3.20 0.41 29.64
CA ALA A 43 -2.05 0.53 28.77
C ALA A 43 -2.45 1.50 27.66
N GLU A 44 -1.76 2.63 27.57
CA GLU A 44 -2.00 3.63 26.54
C GLU A 44 -1.94 2.90 25.20
N TRP A 45 -3.08 2.86 24.49
CA TRP A 45 -3.16 2.17 23.21
C TRP A 45 -2.11 2.78 22.27
N LYS A 46 -1.44 1.90 21.54
CA LYS A 46 -0.53 2.29 20.46
C LYS A 46 -0.53 1.18 19.40
N PRO A 47 -0.30 1.52 18.12
CA PRO A 47 -0.08 0.51 17.10
C PRO A 47 1.06 -0.45 17.47
N VAL A 48 0.86 -1.75 17.27
CA VAL A 48 1.89 -2.77 17.53
C VAL A 48 2.81 -2.89 16.32
N ASP A 49 4.06 -2.44 16.46
CA ASP A 49 5.19 -2.52 15.52
C ASP A 49 4.83 -3.05 14.10
N PRO A 50 4.13 -2.25 13.29
CA PRO A 50 3.75 -2.64 11.94
C PRO A 50 5.01 -2.71 11.06
N PRO A 51 5.03 -3.58 10.05
CA PRO A 51 6.09 -3.54 9.04
C PRO A 51 6.17 -2.15 8.37
N MET A 52 5.04 -1.44 8.27
CA MET A 52 4.96 -0.11 7.68
C MET A 52 3.71 0.62 8.17
N LEU A 53 3.83 1.91 8.50
CA LEU A 53 2.70 2.80 8.80
C LEU A 53 2.40 3.66 7.60
N THR A 54 1.11 3.91 7.38
CA THR A 54 0.68 5.00 6.51
C THR A 54 0.76 6.34 7.24
N ARG A 55 0.78 7.44 6.48
CA ARG A 55 0.85 8.80 7.03
C ARG A 55 -0.35 9.20 7.91
N TRP A 56 -1.48 8.51 7.78
CA TRP A 56 -2.72 8.79 8.53
C TRP A 56 -2.79 8.08 9.87
N ALA A 57 -1.95 7.07 10.12
CA ALA A 57 -1.97 6.33 11.38
C ALA A 57 -1.75 7.21 12.61
N LYS A 58 -1.02 8.31 12.46
CA LYS A 58 -0.78 9.31 13.52
C LYS A 58 -2.01 10.15 13.87
N ASP A 59 -2.99 10.21 12.96
CA ASP A 59 -4.18 11.05 13.09
C ASP A 59 -5.34 10.29 13.76
N ILE A 60 -5.13 9.02 14.13
CA ILE A 60 -6.11 8.19 14.83
C ILE A 60 -6.26 8.69 16.28
N ASP A 61 -7.48 9.10 16.64
CA ASP A 61 -7.89 9.23 18.04
C ASP A 61 -8.44 7.88 18.53
N PRO A 62 -7.79 7.17 19.47
CA PRO A 62 -8.28 5.89 19.97
C PRO A 62 -9.60 5.99 20.75
N ASN A 63 -10.03 7.18 21.14
CA ASN A 63 -11.32 7.38 21.80
C ASN A 63 -12.47 7.56 20.80
N GLN A 64 -12.16 8.00 19.58
CA GLN A 64 -13.14 8.26 18.52
C GLN A 64 -12.58 7.88 17.14
N PRO A 65 -12.12 6.63 16.91
CA PRO A 65 -11.58 6.27 15.61
C PRO A 65 -12.72 6.14 14.60
N LEU A 66 -12.51 6.70 13.40
CA LEU A 66 -13.53 6.80 12.34
C LEU A 66 -14.83 7.43 12.88
N PRO A 67 -14.81 8.72 13.28
CA PRO A 67 -15.92 9.40 13.95
C PRO A 67 -17.09 9.75 13.02
N GLU A 68 -16.95 9.52 11.71
CA GLU A 68 -17.96 9.85 10.71
C GLU A 68 -19.19 8.95 10.82
N TYR A 69 -20.36 9.49 10.45
CA TYR A 69 -21.59 8.69 10.38
C TYR A 69 -21.43 7.55 9.35
N PRO A 70 -21.64 6.26 9.73
CA PRO A 70 -21.28 5.13 8.87
C PRO A 70 -22.19 4.87 7.68
N ARG A 71 -23.43 5.40 7.67
CA ARG A 71 -24.44 5.15 6.61
C ARG A 71 -24.85 6.42 5.84
N PRO A 72 -24.03 6.94 4.92
CA PRO A 72 -24.34 8.19 4.21
C PRO A 72 -25.64 8.16 3.39
N GLN A 73 -26.13 6.99 3.00
CA GLN A 73 -27.39 6.79 2.26
C GLN A 73 -28.64 6.76 3.16
N LEU A 74 -28.48 6.73 4.49
CA LEU A 74 -29.57 6.74 5.46
C LEU A 74 -29.09 7.40 6.76
N THR A 75 -29.06 8.73 6.76
CA THR A 75 -28.52 9.54 7.85
C THR A 75 -29.57 9.95 8.86
N ARG A 76 -29.24 9.84 10.15
CA ARG A 76 -30.00 10.37 11.28
C ARG A 76 -29.14 11.34 12.07
N SER A 77 -29.77 12.35 12.66
CA SER A 77 -29.07 13.31 13.54
C SER A 77 -28.66 12.67 14.87
N ASP A 78 -29.53 11.83 15.42
CA ASP A 78 -29.30 11.14 16.68
C ASP A 78 -28.62 9.79 16.41
N TRP A 79 -27.40 9.61 16.92
CA TRP A 79 -26.68 8.33 16.88
C TRP A 79 -25.53 8.36 17.90
N MET A 80 -24.93 7.21 18.16
CA MET A 80 -23.74 7.11 19.02
C MET A 80 -22.73 6.13 18.44
N ASN A 81 -21.52 6.62 18.19
CA ASN A 81 -20.39 5.79 17.77
C ASN A 81 -19.93 4.89 18.94
N LEU A 82 -19.81 3.58 18.67
CA LEU A 82 -19.30 2.57 19.59
C LEU A 82 -17.94 1.99 19.14
N ASN A 83 -17.20 2.73 18.33
CA ASN A 83 -15.78 2.49 18.13
C ASN A 83 -14.96 2.90 19.38
N GLY A 84 -13.66 2.61 19.36
CA GLY A 84 -12.72 2.90 20.43
C GLY A 84 -12.17 1.64 21.11
N LEU A 85 -11.64 1.78 22.32
CA LEU A 85 -11.01 0.67 23.04
C LEU A 85 -12.03 -0.25 23.70
N TRP A 86 -12.00 -1.52 23.31
CA TRP A 86 -12.79 -2.60 23.92
C TRP A 86 -11.85 -3.57 24.65
N GLN A 87 -12.36 -4.26 25.67
CA GLN A 87 -11.66 -5.42 26.22
C GLN A 87 -11.73 -6.56 25.21
N TYR A 88 -10.65 -7.34 25.07
CA TYR A 88 -10.66 -8.54 24.23
C TYR A 88 -10.03 -9.76 24.90
N ALA A 89 -10.43 -10.94 24.42
CA ALA A 89 -9.83 -12.22 24.81
C ALA A 89 -9.90 -13.21 23.65
N ILE A 90 -8.83 -13.96 23.40
CA ILE A 90 -8.82 -15.08 22.46
C ILE A 90 -8.86 -16.38 23.25
N THR A 91 -9.90 -17.17 23.05
CA THR A 91 -10.12 -18.45 23.76
C THR A 91 -10.33 -19.60 22.77
N ASP A 92 -10.43 -20.82 23.27
CA ASP A 92 -10.96 -21.94 22.47
C ASP A 92 -12.39 -21.62 21.98
N LYS A 93 -12.73 -22.00 20.74
CA LYS A 93 -14.04 -21.68 20.14
C LYS A 93 -15.24 -22.27 20.86
N GLN A 94 -15.05 -23.36 21.61
CA GLN A 94 -16.10 -23.98 22.43
C GLN A 94 -16.33 -23.25 23.75
N SER A 95 -15.46 -22.31 24.12
CA SER A 95 -15.68 -21.44 25.27
C SER A 95 -17.03 -20.71 25.12
N THR A 96 -17.71 -20.52 26.23
CA THR A 96 -18.97 -19.77 26.28
C THR A 96 -18.74 -18.32 26.69
N ARG A 97 -17.68 -18.04 27.46
CA ARG A 97 -17.24 -16.69 27.86
C ARG A 97 -15.78 -16.70 28.32
N PRO A 98 -15.06 -15.57 28.24
CA PRO A 98 -13.76 -15.44 28.86
C PRO A 98 -13.86 -15.39 30.39
N ILE A 99 -12.88 -15.98 31.07
CA ILE A 99 -12.69 -15.83 32.53
C ILE A 99 -11.79 -14.63 32.82
N ASN A 100 -10.79 -14.41 31.97
CA ASN A 100 -9.87 -13.28 32.01
C ASN A 100 -9.87 -12.58 30.65
N TRP A 101 -9.59 -11.27 30.65
CA TRP A 101 -9.38 -10.48 29.44
C TRP A 101 -7.89 -10.39 29.13
N ASP A 102 -7.51 -10.53 27.86
CA ASP A 102 -6.11 -10.50 27.42
C ASP A 102 -5.57 -9.06 27.35
N GLY A 103 -6.45 -8.09 27.08
CA GLY A 103 -6.08 -6.68 27.02
C GLY A 103 -7.17 -5.82 26.36
N GLN A 104 -6.74 -4.72 25.75
CA GLN A 104 -7.61 -3.83 24.97
C GLN A 104 -7.30 -3.94 23.47
N ILE A 105 -8.35 -3.84 22.65
CA ILE A 105 -8.30 -3.80 21.20
C ILE A 105 -9.00 -2.53 20.71
N LEU A 106 -8.44 -1.86 19.72
CA LEU A 106 -9.05 -0.69 19.10
C LEU A 106 -10.01 -1.14 18.00
N VAL A 107 -11.31 -1.00 18.25
CA VAL A 107 -12.38 -1.24 17.28
C VAL A 107 -12.55 0.02 16.42
N PRO A 108 -12.64 -0.10 15.08
CA PRO A 108 -12.96 -1.31 14.34
C PRO A 108 -11.77 -1.87 13.55
N TYR A 109 -10.56 -1.92 14.10
CA TYR A 109 -9.42 -2.51 13.41
C TYR A 109 -9.36 -4.03 13.66
N PRO A 110 -9.13 -4.86 12.62
CA PRO A 110 -9.03 -6.33 12.74
C PRO A 110 -8.00 -6.76 13.79
N VAL A 111 -8.17 -7.93 14.40
CA VAL A 111 -7.21 -8.40 15.41
C VAL A 111 -5.80 -8.62 14.84
N GLU A 112 -5.69 -8.89 13.54
CA GLU A 112 -4.44 -9.00 12.79
C GLU A 112 -3.76 -7.66 12.51
N SER A 113 -4.52 -6.57 12.52
CA SER A 113 -4.03 -5.22 12.22
C SER A 113 -3.09 -4.72 13.31
N ALA A 114 -2.09 -3.93 12.91
CA ALA A 114 -1.24 -3.24 13.86
C ALA A 114 -2.00 -2.13 14.58
N LEU A 115 -2.93 -1.45 13.89
CA LEU A 115 -3.77 -0.39 14.45
C LEU A 115 -4.77 -0.92 15.49
N SER A 116 -5.08 -2.22 15.52
CA SER A 116 -5.90 -2.77 16.61
C SER A 116 -5.19 -2.75 17.96
N GLY A 117 -3.87 -2.60 17.95
CA GLY A 117 -3.04 -2.72 19.16
C GLY A 117 -2.78 -4.17 19.57
N VAL A 118 -3.21 -5.16 18.77
CA VAL A 118 -3.07 -6.59 19.07
C VAL A 118 -2.12 -7.30 18.10
N LYS A 119 -2.34 -7.17 16.79
CA LYS A 119 -1.55 -7.79 15.72
C LYS A 119 -1.31 -9.29 15.93
N ARG A 120 -2.40 -10.06 16.07
CA ARG A 120 -2.37 -11.52 16.24
C ARG A 120 -3.38 -12.19 15.31
N SER A 121 -2.94 -13.24 14.61
CA SER A 121 -3.85 -14.06 13.80
C SER A 121 -4.83 -14.87 14.64
N LEU A 122 -6.11 -14.78 14.30
CA LEU A 122 -7.14 -15.68 14.81
C LEU A 122 -7.09 -17.02 14.06
N LYS A 123 -7.13 -18.14 14.78
CA LYS A 123 -7.12 -19.48 14.17
C LYS A 123 -8.53 -20.08 14.07
N PRO A 124 -8.77 -21.08 13.19
CA PRO A 124 -10.08 -21.75 13.06
C PRO A 124 -10.59 -22.47 14.33
N GLU A 125 -9.70 -22.77 15.27
CA GLU A 125 -10.02 -23.31 16.60
C GLU A 125 -10.28 -22.24 17.68
N ASP A 126 -10.00 -20.98 17.39
CA ASP A 126 -10.13 -19.87 18.33
C ASP A 126 -11.52 -19.21 18.28
N ALA A 127 -11.91 -18.54 19.37
CA ALA A 127 -12.93 -17.51 19.39
C ALA A 127 -12.36 -16.22 19.97
N LEU A 128 -12.68 -15.10 19.32
CA LEU A 128 -12.36 -13.76 19.76
C LEU A 128 -13.56 -13.13 20.46
N TYR A 129 -13.40 -12.78 21.73
CA TYR A 129 -14.40 -12.07 22.51
C TYR A 129 -14.04 -10.60 22.61
N TYR A 130 -15.04 -9.74 22.47
CA TYR A 130 -14.99 -8.32 22.72
C TYR A 130 -15.92 -7.96 23.86
N SER A 131 -15.58 -6.98 24.69
CA SER A 131 -16.53 -6.35 25.62
C SER A 131 -16.29 -4.86 25.80
N ARG A 132 -17.39 -4.10 25.83
CA ARG A 132 -17.41 -2.71 26.26
C ARG A 132 -18.62 -2.40 27.11
N LYS A 133 -18.56 -1.25 27.76
CA LYS A 133 -19.70 -0.59 28.37
C LYS A 133 -20.15 0.57 27.49
N PHE A 134 -21.42 0.92 27.60
CA PHE A 134 -22.01 2.09 26.93
C PHE A 134 -23.19 2.62 27.75
N GLU A 135 -23.58 3.87 27.50
CA GLU A 135 -24.77 4.48 28.11
C GLU A 135 -25.72 4.90 27.00
N VAL A 136 -27.01 4.61 27.14
CA VAL A 136 -28.03 5.09 26.20
C VAL A 136 -28.48 6.48 26.67
N PRO A 137 -28.42 7.53 25.82
CA PRO A 137 -28.90 8.85 26.18
C PRO A 137 -30.35 8.83 26.68
N SER A 138 -30.65 9.56 27.76
CA SER A 138 -31.99 9.62 28.36
C SER A 138 -33.07 10.08 27.39
N ASP A 139 -32.69 10.95 26.46
CA ASP A 139 -33.60 11.60 25.52
C ASP A 139 -34.00 10.65 24.37
N TRP A 140 -33.43 9.44 24.32
CA TRP A 140 -33.85 8.36 23.43
C TRP A 140 -34.95 7.48 24.04
N SER A 141 -35.43 7.81 25.24
CA SER A 141 -36.50 7.05 25.90
C SER A 141 -37.76 6.94 25.02
N GLY A 142 -38.31 5.73 24.91
CA GLY A 142 -39.50 5.45 24.10
C GLY A 142 -39.22 5.18 22.62
N LYS A 143 -37.96 5.31 22.16
CA LYS A 143 -37.50 4.89 20.82
C LYS A 143 -36.96 3.46 20.86
N ARG A 144 -36.93 2.80 19.71
CA ARG A 144 -36.19 1.55 19.49
C ARG A 144 -34.70 1.88 19.41
N ILE A 145 -33.88 1.20 20.20
CA ILE A 145 -32.43 1.36 20.18
C ILE A 145 -31.85 0.24 19.33
N LEU A 146 -31.37 0.60 18.15
CA LEU A 146 -30.74 -0.33 17.23
C LEU A 146 -29.23 -0.33 17.45
N LEU A 147 -28.65 -1.52 17.59
CA LEU A 147 -27.21 -1.74 17.59
C LEU A 147 -26.79 -2.22 16.21
N HIS A 148 -25.92 -1.46 15.55
CA HIS A 148 -25.45 -1.73 14.20
C HIS A 148 -23.98 -2.15 14.19
N PHE A 149 -23.65 -3.02 13.25
CA PHE A 149 -22.29 -3.39 12.87
C PHE A 149 -22.13 -3.19 11.37
N GLY A 150 -21.06 -2.51 10.94
CA GLY A 150 -20.77 -2.34 9.52
C GLY A 150 -20.34 -3.65 8.86
N ALA A 151 -19.51 -4.45 9.54
CA ALA A 151 -19.14 -5.81 9.19
C ALA A 151 -18.35 -6.46 10.34
N VAL A 152 -18.48 -7.78 10.48
CA VAL A 152 -17.72 -8.60 11.45
C VAL A 152 -17.30 -9.89 10.78
N ASP A 153 -16.00 -10.13 10.61
CA ASP A 153 -15.51 -11.34 9.94
C ASP A 153 -15.21 -12.46 10.97
N TYR A 154 -15.85 -13.63 10.96
CA TYR A 154 -16.87 -14.09 10.01
C TYR A 154 -18.23 -14.41 10.67
N ARG A 155 -18.24 -15.18 11.76
CA ARG A 155 -19.46 -15.53 12.50
C ARG A 155 -19.47 -14.85 13.85
N CYS A 156 -20.53 -14.13 14.17
CA CYS A 156 -20.64 -13.44 15.45
C CYS A 156 -21.89 -13.78 16.26
N GLN A 157 -21.78 -13.64 17.58
CA GLN A 157 -22.90 -13.68 18.52
C GLN A 157 -22.84 -12.45 19.41
N VAL A 158 -23.96 -11.74 19.54
CA VAL A 158 -24.04 -10.46 20.26
C VAL A 158 -24.84 -10.63 21.55
N PHE A 159 -24.33 -10.06 22.64
CA PHE A 159 -24.94 -10.10 23.95
C PHE A 159 -25.01 -8.70 24.54
N VAL A 160 -26.19 -8.32 25.04
CA VAL A 160 -26.41 -7.09 25.80
C VAL A 160 -26.87 -7.48 27.19
N ASN A 161 -26.20 -6.97 28.23
CA ASN A 161 -26.48 -7.31 29.63
C ASN A 161 -26.55 -8.81 29.89
N TYR A 162 -25.55 -9.51 29.33
CA TYR A 162 -25.39 -10.97 29.44
C TYR A 162 -26.51 -11.80 28.81
N LYS A 163 -27.45 -11.16 28.09
CA LYS A 163 -28.50 -11.84 27.32
C LYS A 163 -28.13 -11.83 25.85
N ARG A 164 -28.29 -12.98 25.18
CA ARG A 164 -28.04 -13.10 23.74
C ARG A 164 -29.11 -12.33 22.97
N VAL A 165 -28.67 -11.39 22.14
CA VAL A 165 -29.51 -10.59 21.24
C VAL A 165 -29.70 -11.33 19.92
N GLY A 166 -28.60 -11.77 19.30
CA GLY A 166 -28.64 -12.39 17.98
C GLY A 166 -27.30 -12.96 17.54
N SER A 167 -27.23 -13.35 16.27
CA SER A 167 -26.01 -13.78 15.58
C SER A 167 -26.04 -13.38 14.11
N HIS A 168 -24.85 -13.16 13.54
CA HIS A 168 -24.64 -12.90 12.13
C HIS A 168 -23.61 -13.86 11.55
N GLU A 169 -23.73 -14.17 10.27
CA GLU A 169 -22.74 -14.91 9.48
C GLU A 169 -22.57 -14.20 8.13
N GLY A 170 -21.36 -13.71 7.87
CA GLY A 170 -21.06 -12.85 6.73
C GLY A 170 -19.95 -11.86 7.08
N GLY A 171 -18.88 -11.85 6.28
CA GLY A 171 -17.67 -11.07 6.61
C GLY A 171 -17.67 -9.63 6.11
N TYR A 172 -18.65 -9.26 5.28
CA TYR A 172 -18.58 -8.03 4.47
C TYR A 172 -19.85 -7.17 4.53
N ASP A 173 -20.96 -7.73 5.01
CA ASP A 173 -22.27 -7.09 5.00
C ASP A 173 -22.64 -6.51 6.39
N PRO A 174 -23.34 -5.36 6.41
CA PRO A 174 -23.82 -4.76 7.64
C PRO A 174 -25.05 -5.48 8.18
N PHE A 175 -25.22 -5.43 9.50
CA PHE A 175 -26.38 -5.99 10.19
C PHE A 175 -26.72 -5.18 11.44
N SER A 176 -27.95 -5.34 11.94
CA SER A 176 -28.40 -4.64 13.14
C SER A 176 -29.33 -5.48 14.01
N PHE A 177 -29.44 -5.11 15.28
CA PHE A 177 -30.39 -5.70 16.21
C PHE A 177 -31.11 -4.62 17.03
N ASP A 178 -32.42 -4.79 17.23
CA ASP A 178 -33.15 -4.04 18.25
C ASP A 178 -32.76 -4.54 19.64
N ILE A 179 -31.98 -3.74 20.37
CA ILE A 179 -31.50 -4.06 21.70
C ILE A 179 -32.40 -3.52 22.81
N THR A 180 -33.47 -2.78 22.48
CA THR A 180 -34.39 -2.17 23.46
C THR A 180 -34.89 -3.16 24.51
N PRO A 181 -35.31 -4.40 24.16
CA PRO A 181 -35.81 -5.38 25.14
C PRO A 181 -34.72 -5.92 26.09
N TYR A 182 -33.45 -5.64 25.80
CA TYR A 182 -32.29 -6.15 26.53
C TYR A 182 -31.65 -5.11 27.44
N LEU A 183 -32.02 -3.84 27.29
CA LEU A 183 -31.58 -2.74 28.15
C LEU A 183 -32.16 -2.90 29.57
N THR A 184 -31.38 -2.54 30.58
CA THR A 184 -31.86 -2.45 31.98
C THR A 184 -32.16 -0.99 32.33
N GLY A 185 -32.80 -0.75 33.49
CA GLY A 185 -32.99 0.60 34.03
C GLY A 185 -31.69 1.24 34.55
N ASP A 186 -30.55 0.56 34.43
CA ASP A 186 -29.25 1.09 34.83
C ASP A 186 -28.74 2.10 33.78
N LYS A 187 -27.93 3.06 34.22
CA LYS A 187 -27.33 4.05 33.31
C LYS A 187 -26.34 3.40 32.33
N GLU A 188 -25.53 2.48 32.85
CA GLU A 188 -24.48 1.77 32.11
C GLU A 188 -24.98 0.39 31.68
N GLN A 189 -24.76 0.07 30.41
CA GLN A 189 -25.14 -1.17 29.74
C GLN A 189 -23.86 -1.90 29.33
N SER A 190 -23.91 -3.24 29.29
CA SER A 190 -22.78 -4.05 28.82
C SER A 190 -23.05 -4.63 27.43
N LEU A 191 -22.04 -4.58 26.57
CA LEU A 191 -22.01 -5.21 25.26
C LEU A 191 -20.88 -6.24 25.23
N MET A 192 -21.18 -7.44 24.75
CA MET A 192 -20.19 -8.48 24.48
C MET A 192 -20.45 -9.09 23.10
N VAL A 193 -19.39 -9.31 22.34
CA VAL A 193 -19.45 -9.95 21.02
C VAL A 193 -18.49 -11.12 21.01
N LYS A 194 -18.97 -12.30 20.61
CA LYS A 194 -18.13 -13.48 20.33
C LYS A 194 -17.99 -13.60 18.82
N VAL A 195 -16.78 -13.75 18.33
CA VAL A 195 -16.47 -13.96 16.91
C VAL A 195 -15.68 -15.24 16.71
N THR A 196 -16.00 -16.00 15.67
CA THR A 196 -15.22 -17.14 15.20
C THR A 196 -15.03 -17.00 13.70
N ASP A 197 -13.87 -17.37 13.20
CA ASP A 197 -13.53 -17.27 11.79
C ASP A 197 -12.85 -18.56 11.31
N PRO A 198 -13.43 -19.29 10.34
CA PRO A 198 -12.75 -20.43 9.73
C PRO A 198 -11.58 -20.02 8.82
N THR A 199 -11.45 -18.73 8.49
CA THR A 199 -10.46 -18.09 7.61
C THR A 199 -10.44 -18.70 6.23
N TYR A 200 -9.84 -19.87 6.04
CA TYR A 200 -9.77 -20.59 4.76
C TYR A 200 -10.19 -22.06 4.83
N THR A 201 -10.51 -22.58 6.01
CA THR A 201 -10.77 -24.03 6.20
C THR A 201 -12.17 -24.45 5.77
N GLU A 202 -13.05 -23.49 5.47
CA GLU A 202 -14.42 -23.70 5.01
C GLU A 202 -14.66 -22.99 3.66
N GLY A 203 -15.83 -23.21 3.07
CA GLY A 203 -16.18 -22.80 1.71
C GLY A 203 -16.76 -21.40 1.56
N GLN A 204 -16.69 -20.56 2.59
CA GLN A 204 -17.34 -19.26 2.62
C GLN A 204 -16.68 -18.25 1.66
N PRO A 205 -17.41 -17.21 1.22
CA PRO A 205 -16.81 -16.04 0.59
C PRO A 205 -15.78 -15.41 1.54
N ARG A 206 -14.52 -15.30 1.12
CA ARG A 206 -13.45 -14.75 1.97
C ARG A 206 -12.55 -13.74 1.26
N GLY A 207 -12.59 -13.64 -0.06
CA GLY A 207 -11.63 -12.81 -0.79
C GLY A 207 -10.20 -13.38 -0.68
N LYS A 208 -9.17 -12.56 -0.58
CA LYS A 208 -7.75 -13.00 -0.64
C LYS A 208 -7.09 -13.30 0.72
N GLN A 209 -7.89 -13.59 1.75
CA GLN A 209 -7.41 -13.80 3.13
C GLN A 209 -6.82 -15.19 3.37
N THR A 210 -5.63 -15.31 4.00
CA THR A 210 -5.02 -16.61 4.36
C THR A 210 -4.10 -16.52 5.60
N LEU A 211 -3.93 -17.61 6.37
CA LEU A 211 -2.94 -17.66 7.47
C LEU A 211 -1.50 -17.87 6.98
N SER A 212 -1.30 -18.06 5.68
CA SER A 212 0.04 -18.20 5.08
C SER A 212 0.20 -17.27 3.87
N PRO A 213 0.29 -15.94 4.11
CA PRO A 213 0.37 -14.96 3.03
C PRO A 213 1.53 -15.24 2.08
N ALA A 214 1.22 -15.33 0.78
CA ALA A 214 2.16 -15.63 -0.28
C ALA A 214 1.52 -15.37 -1.66
N GLY A 215 2.34 -14.97 -2.63
CA GLY A 215 1.88 -14.66 -3.99
C GLY A 215 0.84 -13.55 -3.96
N ILE A 216 -0.40 -13.90 -4.31
CA ILE A 216 -1.58 -13.03 -4.38
C ILE A 216 -2.55 -13.19 -3.20
N MET A 217 -2.19 -13.93 -2.16
CA MET A 217 -2.99 -14.15 -0.96
C MET A 217 -2.33 -13.43 0.22
N TYR A 218 -3.13 -12.71 1.02
CA TYR A 218 -2.66 -11.73 1.99
C TYR A 218 -3.07 -12.05 3.42
N THR A 219 -2.60 -11.23 4.36
CA THR A 219 -2.95 -11.25 5.79
C THR A 219 -4.47 -11.36 5.98
N PRO A 220 -4.95 -12.23 6.89
CA PRO A 220 -6.38 -12.36 7.15
C PRO A 220 -6.91 -11.19 7.97
N THR A 221 -8.22 -11.03 7.98
CA THR A 221 -8.98 -10.06 8.75
C THR A 221 -10.05 -10.81 9.52
N SER A 222 -9.94 -10.83 10.84
CA SER A 222 -10.95 -11.41 11.71
C SER A 222 -11.44 -10.40 12.75
N GLY A 223 -12.68 -10.55 13.18
CA GLY A 223 -13.32 -9.70 14.17
C GLY A 223 -14.08 -8.52 13.58
N ILE A 224 -14.30 -7.51 14.42
CA ILE A 224 -15.02 -6.29 14.03
C ILE A 224 -14.06 -5.43 13.21
N TRP A 225 -14.33 -5.26 11.92
CA TRP A 225 -13.46 -4.51 11.01
C TRP A 225 -14.10 -3.26 10.39
N GLN A 226 -15.40 -3.03 10.63
CA GLN A 226 -16.07 -1.76 10.34
C GLN A 226 -16.81 -1.22 11.58
N THR A 227 -17.24 0.05 11.51
CA THR A 227 -17.81 0.79 12.64
C THR A 227 -18.96 0.06 13.33
N VAL A 228 -19.02 0.20 14.66
CA VAL A 228 -20.15 -0.22 15.50
C VAL A 228 -20.84 1.03 16.03
N TRP A 229 -22.16 1.11 16.02
CA TRP A 229 -22.88 2.30 16.51
C TRP A 229 -24.30 1.99 16.98
N LEU A 230 -24.91 2.96 17.68
CA LEU A 230 -26.34 2.93 18.04
C LEU A 230 -27.13 3.98 17.28
N GLU A 231 -28.37 3.66 16.90
CA GLU A 231 -29.37 4.61 16.40
C GLU A 231 -30.66 4.48 17.22
N PRO A 232 -31.28 5.59 17.66
CA PRO A 232 -32.61 5.60 18.23
C PRO A 232 -33.66 5.83 17.12
N VAL A 233 -34.47 4.82 16.82
CA VAL A 233 -35.47 4.85 15.76
C VAL A 233 -36.87 4.87 16.35
N ALA A 234 -37.78 5.67 15.80
CA ALA A 234 -39.17 5.66 16.23
C ALA A 234 -39.84 4.31 15.96
N ASP A 235 -40.93 4.01 16.67
CA ASP A 235 -41.75 2.85 16.33
C ASP A 235 -42.41 3.08 14.96
N GLY A 236 -42.14 2.20 13.99
CA GLY A 236 -42.49 2.44 12.59
C GLY A 236 -41.58 3.45 11.86
N GLY A 237 -40.39 3.76 12.38
CA GLY A 237 -39.39 4.56 11.66
C GLY A 237 -38.80 3.84 10.44
N VAL A 238 -38.00 4.55 9.64
CA VAL A 238 -37.43 4.03 8.37
C VAL A 238 -36.44 2.89 8.65
N GLU A 239 -36.70 1.72 8.08
CA GLU A 239 -35.79 0.57 8.13
C GLU A 239 -34.82 0.63 6.94
N ASP A 240 -35.38 0.76 5.74
CA ASP A 240 -34.63 0.74 4.50
C ASP A 240 -35.31 1.57 3.39
N LEU A 241 -34.59 1.82 2.32
CA LEU A 241 -35.13 2.48 1.13
C LEU A 241 -34.41 2.03 -0.15
N ILE A 242 -35.17 2.01 -1.25
CA ILE A 242 -34.66 1.75 -2.60
C ILE A 242 -34.85 3.00 -3.43
N ILE A 243 -33.79 3.47 -4.09
CA ILE A 243 -33.78 4.67 -4.94
C ILE A 243 -33.37 4.29 -6.37
N VAL A 244 -34.30 4.45 -7.32
CA VAL A 244 -34.07 4.14 -8.73
C VAL A 244 -34.21 5.40 -9.59
N PRO A 245 -33.12 5.95 -10.16
CA PRO A 245 -33.20 7.10 -11.06
C PRO A 245 -33.80 6.69 -12.42
N ASP A 246 -34.80 7.43 -12.89
CA ASP A 246 -35.37 7.31 -14.23
C ASP A 246 -35.00 8.55 -15.06
N VAL A 247 -33.85 8.45 -15.74
CA VAL A 247 -33.33 9.54 -16.58
C VAL A 247 -34.26 9.85 -17.75
N ASP A 248 -34.84 8.84 -18.38
CA ASP A 248 -35.67 9.01 -19.58
C ASP A 248 -37.05 9.60 -19.20
N GLY A 249 -37.58 9.24 -18.03
CA GLY A 249 -38.81 9.79 -17.46
C GLY A 249 -38.66 11.09 -16.65
N GLU A 250 -37.44 11.63 -16.53
CA GLU A 250 -37.10 12.80 -15.70
C GLU A 250 -37.65 12.70 -14.26
N SER A 251 -37.45 11.56 -13.61
CA SER A 251 -37.94 11.32 -12.24
C SER A 251 -37.03 10.39 -11.44
N VAL A 252 -37.25 10.32 -10.14
CA VAL A 252 -36.65 9.32 -9.27
C VAL A 252 -37.77 8.53 -8.59
N LYS A 253 -37.60 7.22 -8.53
CA LYS A 253 -38.53 6.31 -7.84
C LYS A 253 -37.94 5.93 -6.50
N VAL A 254 -38.74 6.04 -5.45
CA VAL A 254 -38.33 5.77 -4.07
C VAL A 254 -39.34 4.84 -3.42
N THR A 255 -38.87 3.71 -2.92
CA THR A 255 -39.66 2.81 -2.06
C THR A 255 -39.06 2.88 -0.67
N VAL A 256 -39.90 3.07 0.35
CA VAL A 256 -39.45 3.22 1.74
C VAL A 256 -40.10 2.13 2.59
N ASP A 257 -39.27 1.34 3.24
CA ASP A 257 -39.71 0.32 4.19
C ASP A 257 -39.54 0.82 5.62
N LEU A 258 -40.52 0.52 6.46
CA LEU A 258 -40.57 0.93 7.87
C LEU A 258 -40.43 -0.28 8.76
N TYR A 259 -39.85 -0.10 9.95
CA TYR A 259 -39.70 -1.19 10.91
C TYR A 259 -41.04 -1.80 11.30
N GLY A 260 -41.10 -3.13 11.22
CA GLY A 260 -42.32 -3.91 11.48
C GLY A 260 -43.30 -3.86 10.30
N ASP A 261 -44.59 -4.08 10.57
CA ASP A 261 -45.62 -4.10 9.52
C ASP A 261 -46.28 -2.72 9.33
N SER A 262 -45.60 -1.62 9.67
CA SER A 262 -46.19 -0.28 9.56
C SER A 262 -46.46 0.10 8.11
N LYS A 263 -47.61 0.75 7.89
CA LYS A 263 -48.02 1.36 6.62
C LYS A 263 -48.31 2.84 6.80
N ASP A 264 -47.62 3.47 7.74
CA ASP A 264 -47.67 4.90 7.96
C ASP A 264 -47.30 5.68 6.69
N THR A 265 -47.73 6.94 6.64
CA THR A 265 -47.45 7.80 5.50
C THR A 265 -45.99 8.22 5.53
N VAL A 266 -45.32 8.07 4.40
CA VAL A 266 -43.96 8.56 4.18
C VAL A 266 -44.01 9.73 3.20
N SER A 267 -43.24 10.78 3.46
CA SER A 267 -43.02 11.88 2.51
C SER A 267 -41.58 11.89 2.05
N VAL A 268 -41.40 11.94 0.73
CA VAL A 268 -40.11 12.01 0.03
C VAL A 268 -39.97 13.42 -0.53
N GLU A 269 -38.99 14.17 -0.06
CA GLU A 269 -38.68 15.52 -0.53
C GLU A 269 -37.29 15.57 -1.17
N VAL A 270 -37.22 15.95 -2.45
CA VAL A 270 -35.94 16.29 -3.09
C VAL A 270 -35.65 17.76 -2.85
N LYS A 271 -34.48 18.07 -2.28
CA LYS A 271 -34.14 19.43 -1.85
C LYS A 271 -34.20 20.43 -3.01
N GLY A 272 -35.03 21.46 -2.84
CA GLY A 272 -35.26 22.49 -3.86
C GLY A 272 -36.16 22.03 -5.01
N GLY A 273 -36.77 20.84 -4.91
CA GLY A 273 -37.66 20.22 -5.89
C GLY A 273 -39.07 19.99 -5.35
N GLU A 274 -39.71 18.90 -5.82
CA GLU A 274 -41.05 18.48 -5.42
C GLU A 274 -41.01 17.52 -4.22
N SER A 275 -42.11 17.48 -3.46
CA SER A 275 -42.33 16.54 -2.36
C SER A 275 -43.55 15.66 -2.68
N ILE A 276 -43.42 14.35 -2.49
CA ILE A 276 -44.48 13.37 -2.73
C ILE A 276 -44.68 12.53 -1.47
N SER A 277 -45.93 12.23 -1.13
CA SER A 277 -46.26 11.36 -0.01
C SER A 277 -47.10 10.16 -0.45
N GLY A 278 -46.93 9.04 0.24
CA GLY A 278 -47.71 7.83 0.04
C GLY A 278 -47.53 6.84 1.19
N ALA A 279 -48.07 5.63 1.06
CA ALA A 279 -47.90 4.63 2.11
C ALA A 279 -46.53 3.96 2.01
N ALA A 280 -45.97 3.56 3.16
CA ALA A 280 -44.74 2.77 3.17
C ALA A 280 -44.84 1.47 2.36
N GLY A 281 -43.78 1.16 1.61
CA GLY A 281 -43.69 0.06 0.64
C GLY A 281 -44.35 0.33 -0.71
N GLU A 282 -44.96 1.51 -0.93
CA GLU A 282 -45.37 1.94 -2.28
C GLU A 282 -44.18 2.57 -3.03
N GLU A 283 -44.12 2.37 -4.35
CA GLU A 283 -43.16 3.09 -5.21
C GLU A 283 -43.63 4.53 -5.42
N LEU A 284 -42.92 5.49 -4.83
CA LEU A 284 -43.21 6.92 -4.96
C LEU A 284 -42.35 7.53 -6.07
N THR A 285 -42.97 8.12 -7.08
CA THR A 285 -42.27 8.77 -8.20
C THR A 285 -42.19 10.28 -7.96
N VAL A 286 -40.98 10.80 -7.75
CA VAL A 286 -40.71 12.23 -7.55
C VAL A 286 -40.15 12.84 -8.84
N PRO A 287 -40.81 13.85 -9.44
CA PRO A 287 -40.30 14.50 -10.65
C PRO A 287 -38.98 15.26 -10.42
N VAL A 288 -38.03 15.09 -11.34
CA VAL A 288 -36.74 15.79 -11.38
C VAL A 288 -36.56 16.36 -12.79
N LYS A 289 -37.33 17.42 -13.10
CA LYS A 289 -37.41 18.01 -14.44
C LYS A 289 -36.06 18.54 -14.92
N SER A 290 -35.69 18.23 -16.17
CA SER A 290 -34.40 18.59 -16.76
C SER A 290 -33.21 18.22 -15.85
N PRO A 291 -33.04 16.93 -15.51
CA PRO A 291 -32.09 16.52 -14.48
C PRO A 291 -30.65 16.82 -14.90
N ARG A 292 -29.88 17.42 -13.99
CA ARG A 292 -28.41 17.39 -14.04
C ARG A 292 -27.95 15.98 -13.73
N LEU A 293 -27.30 15.35 -14.71
CA LEU A 293 -26.91 13.94 -14.64
C LEU A 293 -25.58 13.75 -13.91
N TRP A 294 -25.47 12.68 -13.15
CA TRP A 294 -24.23 12.25 -12.53
C TRP A 294 -23.29 11.61 -13.57
N SER A 295 -22.03 12.04 -13.59
CA SER A 295 -20.93 11.39 -14.33
C SER A 295 -19.60 11.60 -13.60
N PRO A 296 -18.50 10.93 -14.01
CA PRO A 296 -17.17 11.20 -13.46
C PRO A 296 -16.74 12.68 -13.58
N GLU A 297 -17.14 13.37 -14.63
CA GLU A 297 -16.81 14.77 -14.90
C GLU A 297 -17.75 15.74 -14.18
N ASP A 298 -19.01 15.34 -13.98
CA ASP A 298 -20.03 16.11 -13.26
C ASP A 298 -20.76 15.22 -12.23
N PRO A 299 -20.15 14.95 -11.05
CA PRO A 299 -20.71 14.05 -10.04
C PRO A 299 -21.80 14.73 -9.21
N TYR A 300 -22.84 15.22 -9.88
CA TYR A 300 -23.92 15.92 -9.22
C TYR A 300 -24.82 14.95 -8.44
N LEU A 301 -25.07 15.28 -7.17
CA LEU A 301 -25.93 14.53 -6.26
C LEU A 301 -27.05 15.43 -5.76
N TYR A 302 -28.25 14.88 -5.69
CA TYR A 302 -29.43 15.52 -5.12
C TYR A 302 -29.55 15.10 -3.66
N ASP A 303 -29.65 16.07 -2.76
CA ASP A 303 -30.03 15.79 -1.36
C ASP A 303 -31.53 15.45 -1.32
N MET A 304 -31.90 14.45 -0.53
CA MET A 304 -33.28 14.02 -0.34
C MET A 304 -33.57 13.76 1.15
N THR A 305 -34.76 14.13 1.59
CA THR A 305 -35.24 13.91 2.96
C THR A 305 -36.45 13.00 2.92
N ILE A 306 -36.48 12.00 3.81
CA ILE A 306 -37.62 11.12 4.02
C ILE A 306 -38.16 11.36 5.42
N GLN A 307 -39.46 11.62 5.54
CA GLN A 307 -40.14 11.76 6.83
C GLN A 307 -41.25 10.73 6.96
N VAL A 308 -41.42 10.19 8.16
CA VAL A 308 -42.52 9.29 8.52
C VAL A 308 -43.51 10.06 9.36
N GLU A 309 -44.78 10.07 8.94
CA GLU A 309 -45.86 10.74 9.64
C GLU A 309 -46.81 9.76 10.34
N GLN A 310 -47.01 9.97 11.64
CA GLN A 310 -48.03 9.30 12.43
C GLN A 310 -48.97 10.33 13.05
N GLN A 311 -50.28 10.17 12.82
CA GLN A 311 -51.32 11.05 13.38
C GLN A 311 -51.06 12.55 13.12
N GLY A 312 -50.52 12.88 11.94
CA GLY A 312 -50.20 14.25 11.53
C GLY A 312 -48.96 14.85 12.21
N LYS A 313 -48.06 14.02 12.72
CA LYS A 313 -46.75 14.42 13.27
C LYS A 313 -45.63 13.60 12.64
N VAL A 314 -44.53 14.26 12.31
CA VAL A 314 -43.29 13.58 11.93
C VAL A 314 -42.73 12.85 13.15
N VAL A 315 -42.51 11.54 13.02
CA VAL A 315 -41.98 10.68 14.09
C VAL A 315 -40.56 10.19 13.80
N ASP A 316 -40.17 10.09 12.54
CA ASP A 316 -38.81 9.79 12.10
C ASP A 316 -38.47 10.63 10.87
N GLU A 317 -37.21 11.00 10.75
CA GLU A 317 -36.68 11.77 9.63
C GLU A 317 -35.27 11.26 9.31
N ILE A 318 -35.03 10.97 8.03
CA ILE A 318 -33.71 10.58 7.54
C ILE A 318 -33.29 11.44 6.35
N GLY A 319 -32.00 11.72 6.26
CA GLY A 319 -31.38 12.33 5.08
C GLY A 319 -30.70 11.29 4.20
N THR A 320 -30.80 11.46 2.90
CA THR A 320 -30.17 10.59 1.89
C THR A 320 -29.78 11.42 0.66
N TYR A 321 -29.18 10.78 -0.35
CA TYR A 321 -28.83 11.41 -1.61
C TYR A 321 -28.88 10.43 -2.78
N PHE A 322 -29.04 10.96 -3.99
CA PHE A 322 -29.00 10.14 -5.20
C PHE A 322 -28.36 10.90 -6.37
N GLY A 323 -27.90 10.15 -7.37
CA GLY A 323 -27.41 10.67 -8.64
C GLY A 323 -28.31 10.25 -9.79
N MET A 324 -28.70 11.20 -10.64
CA MET A 324 -29.45 10.90 -11.87
C MET A 324 -28.49 10.36 -12.92
N ARG A 325 -28.48 9.05 -13.18
CA ARG A 325 -27.65 8.44 -14.22
C ARG A 325 -28.27 7.18 -14.81
N SER A 326 -27.91 6.85 -16.04
CA SER A 326 -28.24 5.57 -16.67
C SER A 326 -26.98 4.87 -17.18
N ILE A 327 -26.94 3.55 -17.05
CA ILE A 327 -25.90 2.68 -17.63
C ILE A 327 -26.57 1.65 -18.53
N LYS A 328 -26.11 1.53 -19.77
CA LYS A 328 -26.65 0.57 -20.75
C LYS A 328 -25.51 -0.03 -21.55
N LYS A 329 -25.72 -1.23 -22.09
CA LYS A 329 -24.92 -1.77 -23.19
C LYS A 329 -25.73 -1.61 -24.48
N ALA A 330 -25.09 -1.09 -25.52
CA ALA A 330 -25.72 -0.93 -26.83
C ALA A 330 -24.69 -1.03 -27.95
N GLU A 331 -25.15 -1.35 -29.16
CA GLU A 331 -24.32 -1.27 -30.35
C GLU A 331 -24.19 0.19 -30.80
N VAL A 332 -22.95 0.63 -31.03
CA VAL A 332 -22.60 1.92 -31.60
C VAL A 332 -21.54 1.68 -32.66
N ASP A 333 -21.81 2.11 -33.89
CA ASP A 333 -20.94 1.93 -35.07
C ASP A 333 -20.53 0.46 -35.30
N GLY A 334 -21.48 -0.48 -35.12
CA GLY A 334 -21.27 -1.92 -35.33
C GLY A 334 -20.51 -2.63 -34.20
N VAL A 335 -20.26 -1.94 -33.08
CA VAL A 335 -19.51 -2.46 -31.92
C VAL A 335 -20.36 -2.35 -30.66
N GLN A 336 -20.35 -3.39 -29.82
CA GLN A 336 -20.99 -3.35 -28.50
C GLN A 336 -20.18 -2.46 -27.54
N ARG A 337 -20.81 -1.38 -27.04
CA ARG A 337 -20.21 -0.39 -26.13
C ARG A 337 -20.99 -0.30 -24.82
N LEU A 338 -20.31 0.17 -23.77
CA LEU A 338 -20.94 0.63 -22.53
C LEU A 338 -21.27 2.12 -22.67
N LEU A 339 -22.51 2.47 -22.32
CA LEU A 339 -23.05 3.82 -22.44
C LEU A 339 -23.42 4.36 -21.08
N LEU A 340 -22.77 5.44 -20.64
CA LEU A 340 -23.20 6.23 -19.49
C LEU A 340 -24.04 7.41 -20.00
N ASN A 341 -25.26 7.57 -19.48
CA ASN A 341 -26.17 8.65 -19.87
C ASN A 341 -26.41 8.72 -21.39
N GLY A 342 -26.51 7.54 -22.03
CA GLY A 342 -26.71 7.39 -23.48
C GLY A 342 -25.47 7.65 -24.35
N LYS A 343 -24.29 7.90 -23.77
CA LYS A 343 -23.04 8.16 -24.51
C LYS A 343 -22.01 7.07 -24.28
N PRO A 344 -21.32 6.57 -25.32
CA PRO A 344 -20.21 5.64 -25.15
C PRO A 344 -19.16 6.21 -24.19
N LEU A 345 -18.73 5.40 -23.23
CA LEU A 345 -17.67 5.73 -22.29
C LEU A 345 -16.67 4.59 -22.24
N PHE A 346 -15.40 4.89 -22.50
CA PHE A 346 -14.33 3.95 -22.19
C PHE A 346 -14.08 3.95 -20.68
N MET A 347 -14.46 2.88 -20.00
CA MET A 347 -14.26 2.74 -18.56
C MET A 347 -12.83 2.29 -18.30
N PHE A 348 -12.00 3.19 -17.77
CA PHE A 348 -10.60 2.92 -17.49
C PHE A 348 -10.30 3.19 -16.03
N GLY A 349 -9.83 2.15 -15.33
CA GLY A 349 -9.54 2.20 -13.91
C GLY A 349 -8.38 1.32 -13.47
N PRO A 350 -7.94 1.46 -12.22
CA PRO A 350 -7.09 0.47 -11.58
C PRO A 350 -7.93 -0.61 -10.87
N LEU A 351 -7.29 -1.73 -10.58
CA LEU A 351 -7.74 -2.71 -9.61
C LEU A 351 -7.45 -2.19 -8.20
N ASP A 352 -8.45 -2.20 -7.32
CA ASP A 352 -8.33 -1.76 -5.93
C ASP A 352 -8.61 -2.93 -4.98
N GLN A 353 -7.54 -3.46 -4.35
CA GLN A 353 -7.62 -4.55 -3.37
C GLN A 353 -8.16 -4.10 -2.00
N GLY A 354 -8.07 -2.80 -1.68
CA GLY A 354 -8.53 -2.25 -0.40
C GLY A 354 -7.72 -2.67 0.83
N PHE A 355 -6.47 -3.12 0.69
CA PHE A 355 -5.61 -3.47 1.82
C PHE A 355 -4.76 -2.29 2.32
N TRP A 356 -4.47 -2.27 3.61
CA TRP A 356 -3.68 -1.26 4.32
C TRP A 356 -2.53 -1.92 5.10
N PRO A 357 -1.29 -1.40 5.03
CA PRO A 357 -0.12 -2.04 5.66
C PRO A 357 -0.18 -2.04 7.19
N ASP A 358 -0.96 -1.12 7.77
CA ASP A 358 -1.15 -0.94 9.19
C ASP A 358 -2.55 -1.39 9.65
N GLY A 359 -3.57 -1.21 8.80
CA GLY A 359 -4.99 -1.50 9.08
C GLY A 359 -5.57 -2.81 8.52
N VAL A 360 -4.84 -3.51 7.66
CA VAL A 360 -5.31 -4.67 6.87
C VAL A 360 -6.55 -4.30 6.03
N TYR A 361 -7.78 -4.55 6.47
CA TYR A 361 -8.99 -4.13 5.75
C TYR A 361 -9.50 -2.74 6.09
N THR A 362 -9.15 -2.23 7.28
CA THR A 362 -9.71 -0.97 7.79
C THR A 362 -8.73 0.16 7.53
N ALA A 363 -9.16 1.15 6.75
CA ALA A 363 -8.36 2.36 6.57
C ALA A 363 -8.14 3.08 7.90
N PRO A 364 -6.98 3.73 8.12
CA PRO A 364 -6.71 4.49 9.34
C PRO A 364 -7.71 5.62 9.64
N THR A 365 -8.24 6.28 8.61
CA THR A 365 -9.15 7.44 8.71
C THR A 365 -10.08 7.51 7.49
N ASP A 366 -11.17 8.28 7.58
CA ASP A 366 -12.04 8.55 6.41
C ASP A 366 -11.29 9.32 5.32
N GLU A 367 -10.36 10.21 5.70
CA GLU A 367 -9.44 10.89 4.79
C GLU A 367 -8.54 9.93 4.03
N ALA A 368 -8.13 8.82 4.65
CA ALA A 368 -7.35 7.79 3.97
C ALA A 368 -8.20 7.07 2.90
N LEU A 369 -9.46 6.71 3.21
CA LEU A 369 -10.40 6.16 2.21
C LEU A 369 -10.61 7.13 1.05
N LYS A 370 -10.87 8.40 1.37
CA LYS A 370 -11.08 9.47 0.39
C LYS A 370 -9.86 9.65 -0.52
N TYR A 371 -8.65 9.55 0.03
CA TYR A 371 -7.43 9.72 -0.74
C TYR A 371 -7.29 8.71 -1.88
N ASP A 372 -7.62 7.43 -1.65
CA ASP A 372 -7.54 6.40 -2.71
C ASP A 372 -8.48 6.76 -3.89
N ILE A 373 -9.63 7.39 -3.63
CA ILE A 373 -10.53 7.92 -4.68
C ILE A 373 -9.93 9.15 -5.38
N GLU A 374 -9.44 10.12 -4.61
CA GLU A 374 -8.85 11.36 -5.13
C GLU A 374 -7.64 11.08 -6.03
N ILE A 375 -6.74 10.20 -5.58
CA ILE A 375 -5.54 9.89 -6.34
C ILE A 375 -5.86 9.09 -7.60
N THR A 376 -6.84 8.17 -7.54
CA THR A 376 -7.31 7.44 -8.73
C THR A 376 -7.78 8.41 -9.81
N LYS A 377 -8.57 9.42 -9.45
CA LYS A 377 -8.99 10.47 -10.38
C LYS A 377 -7.83 11.35 -10.85
N LYS A 378 -6.90 11.69 -9.95
CA LYS A 378 -5.72 12.50 -10.28
C LYS A 378 -4.82 11.80 -11.31
N LEU A 379 -4.75 10.47 -11.27
CA LEU A 379 -4.06 9.63 -12.26
C LEU A 379 -4.84 9.53 -13.58
N GLY A 380 -5.95 10.24 -13.76
CA GLY A 380 -6.72 10.30 -15.00
C GLY A 380 -7.66 9.13 -15.23
N PHE A 381 -7.86 8.25 -14.24
CA PHE A 381 -8.87 7.22 -14.31
C PHE A 381 -10.28 7.78 -14.07
N ASN A 382 -11.27 7.14 -14.66
CA ASN A 382 -12.70 7.45 -14.46
C ASN A 382 -13.46 6.31 -13.76
N THR A 383 -12.82 5.16 -13.62
CA THR A 383 -13.38 3.93 -13.06
C THR A 383 -12.40 3.34 -12.03
N THR A 384 -12.89 2.50 -11.14
CA THR A 384 -12.09 1.55 -10.34
C THR A 384 -12.86 0.24 -10.23
N ARG A 385 -12.15 -0.87 -10.15
CA ARG A 385 -12.74 -2.17 -9.82
C ARG A 385 -12.37 -2.53 -8.39
N LYS A 386 -13.37 -2.57 -7.51
CA LYS A 386 -13.19 -2.97 -6.12
C LYS A 386 -13.09 -4.49 -6.09
N HIS A 387 -11.87 -4.99 -5.91
CA HIS A 387 -11.53 -6.39 -6.16
C HIS A 387 -11.88 -7.29 -4.99
N ILE A 388 -12.80 -8.23 -5.22
CA ILE A 388 -13.24 -9.31 -4.30
C ILE A 388 -13.34 -8.92 -2.81
N LYS A 389 -13.73 -7.68 -2.54
CA LYS A 389 -13.88 -7.04 -1.22
C LYS A 389 -15.07 -6.09 -1.29
N VAL A 390 -15.77 -5.89 -0.18
CA VAL A 390 -16.76 -4.80 -0.02
C VAL A 390 -16.18 -3.80 0.96
N GLU A 391 -16.19 -2.51 0.66
CA GLU A 391 -15.71 -1.45 1.58
C GLU A 391 -16.81 -0.97 2.53
N PRO A 392 -16.49 -0.18 3.58
CA PRO A 392 -17.51 0.58 4.29
C PRO A 392 -18.28 1.51 3.33
N ALA A 393 -19.57 1.76 3.60
CA ALA A 393 -20.44 2.64 2.80
C ALA A 393 -19.83 4.04 2.55
N ARG A 394 -18.95 4.49 3.44
CA ARG A 394 -18.19 5.73 3.32
C ARG A 394 -17.25 5.78 2.11
N TRP A 395 -16.65 4.66 1.71
CA TRP A 395 -15.81 4.62 0.50
C TRP A 395 -16.65 4.87 -0.76
N TYR A 396 -17.82 4.24 -0.87
CA TYR A 396 -18.75 4.46 -1.98
C TYR A 396 -19.33 5.88 -1.98
N TYR A 397 -19.61 6.44 -0.80
CA TYR A 397 -19.98 7.85 -0.67
C TYR A 397 -18.93 8.79 -1.26
N HIS A 398 -17.64 8.54 -1.01
CA HIS A 398 -16.57 9.32 -1.63
C HIS A 398 -16.51 9.11 -3.14
N ALA A 399 -16.72 7.89 -3.64
CA ALA A 399 -16.81 7.61 -5.08
C ALA A 399 -17.98 8.36 -5.74
N ASP A 400 -19.16 8.39 -5.11
CA ASP A 400 -20.33 9.14 -5.57
C ASP A 400 -20.06 10.64 -5.60
N ARG A 401 -19.51 11.18 -4.51
CA ARG A 401 -19.22 12.61 -4.31
C ARG A 401 -18.15 13.14 -5.23
N LEU A 402 -17.11 12.34 -5.48
CA LEU A 402 -15.95 12.74 -6.26
C LEU A 402 -16.10 12.36 -7.72
N GLY A 403 -17.01 11.45 -8.08
CA GLY A 403 -17.25 11.02 -9.46
C GLY A 403 -16.24 9.99 -9.93
N LEU A 404 -16.28 8.80 -9.33
CA LEU A 404 -15.50 7.64 -9.77
C LEU A 404 -16.46 6.47 -10.00
N ILE A 405 -16.47 5.89 -11.20
CA ILE A 405 -17.29 4.71 -11.49
C ILE A 405 -16.73 3.50 -10.77
N VAL A 406 -17.61 2.63 -10.24
CA VAL A 406 -17.23 1.43 -9.51
C VAL A 406 -17.79 0.20 -10.21
N TRP A 407 -16.90 -0.77 -10.44
CA TRP A 407 -17.24 -2.17 -10.67
C TRP A 407 -17.08 -2.89 -9.34
N GLN A 408 -18.18 -3.43 -8.80
CA GLN A 408 -18.17 -4.07 -7.50
C GLN A 408 -18.13 -5.58 -7.63
N ASP A 409 -17.06 -6.19 -7.15
CA ASP A 409 -16.92 -7.64 -7.08
C ASP A 409 -17.62 -8.23 -5.87
N MET A 410 -18.22 -9.40 -6.05
CA MET A 410 -18.51 -10.30 -4.95
C MET A 410 -17.19 -10.92 -4.43
N PRO A 411 -16.93 -10.93 -3.11
CA PRO A 411 -15.81 -11.67 -2.53
C PRO A 411 -15.80 -13.13 -2.98
N SER A 412 -14.66 -13.60 -3.47
CA SER A 412 -14.53 -14.97 -3.97
C SER A 412 -14.64 -15.99 -2.82
N ALA A 413 -15.39 -17.06 -3.08
CA ALA A 413 -15.29 -18.30 -2.32
C ALA A 413 -14.09 -19.11 -2.84
N ASN A 414 -13.42 -19.86 -1.95
CA ASN A 414 -12.35 -20.79 -2.35
C ASN A 414 -11.19 -20.17 -3.16
N SER A 415 -10.64 -19.06 -2.69
CA SER A 415 -9.55 -18.31 -3.32
C SER A 415 -8.25 -19.13 -3.54
N TYR A 416 -7.29 -18.53 -4.25
CA TYR A 416 -6.13 -19.12 -4.95
C TYR A 416 -5.20 -20.06 -4.19
N ASP A 417 -5.27 -20.15 -2.86
CA ASP A 417 -4.51 -21.13 -2.09
C ASP A 417 -5.23 -22.49 -2.00
N THR A 418 -4.42 -23.54 -1.86
CA THR A 418 -4.91 -24.89 -1.55
C THR A 418 -4.40 -25.23 -0.15
N PRO A 419 -5.25 -25.18 0.88
CA PRO A 419 -4.80 -25.43 2.24
C PRO A 419 -4.40 -26.90 2.43
N PRO A 420 -3.65 -27.21 3.51
CA PRO A 420 -3.40 -28.59 3.92
C PRO A 420 -4.74 -29.33 4.12
N GLY A 421 -4.99 -30.36 3.31
CA GLY A 421 -6.28 -31.08 3.28
C GLY A 421 -7.14 -30.84 2.04
N GLY A 422 -6.72 -29.93 1.16
CA GLY A 422 -7.40 -29.62 -0.09
C GLY A 422 -8.36 -28.43 0.01
N ARG A 423 -8.73 -27.87 -1.14
CA ARG A 423 -9.66 -26.74 -1.24
C ARG A 423 -11.06 -27.19 -0.75
N PRO A 424 -11.68 -26.51 0.23
CA PRO A 424 -13.00 -26.87 0.71
C PRO A 424 -14.06 -26.75 -0.38
N ALA A 425 -15.19 -27.43 -0.25
CA ALA A 425 -16.31 -27.23 -1.17
C ALA A 425 -16.92 -25.85 -0.95
N VAL A 426 -17.34 -25.16 -2.02
CA VAL A 426 -18.00 -23.85 -1.91
C VAL A 426 -19.27 -23.97 -1.08
N ASP A 427 -19.44 -23.07 -0.10
CA ASP A 427 -20.72 -22.88 0.57
C ASP A 427 -21.61 -21.99 -0.31
N LYS A 428 -22.44 -22.66 -1.12
CA LYS A 428 -23.30 -22.01 -2.10
C LYS A 428 -24.39 -21.14 -1.47
N ASP A 429 -24.90 -21.57 -0.31
CA ASP A 429 -25.98 -20.87 0.38
C ASP A 429 -25.45 -19.61 1.05
N ALA A 430 -24.27 -19.68 1.69
CA ALA A 430 -23.57 -18.51 2.21
C ALA A 430 -23.21 -17.52 1.10
N TYR A 431 -22.70 -18.02 -0.04
CA TYR A 431 -22.37 -17.18 -1.18
C TYR A 431 -23.60 -16.47 -1.77
N GLU A 432 -24.70 -17.17 -2.01
CA GLU A 432 -25.93 -16.55 -2.52
C GLU A 432 -26.50 -15.53 -1.52
N THR A 433 -26.51 -15.85 -0.22
CA THR A 433 -27.02 -14.95 0.82
C THR A 433 -26.20 -13.66 0.88
N GLN A 434 -24.87 -13.77 0.88
CA GLN A 434 -23.98 -12.61 0.94
C GLN A 434 -23.97 -11.81 -0.38
N LEU A 435 -24.20 -12.45 -1.54
CA LEU A 435 -24.36 -11.75 -2.81
C LEU A 435 -25.61 -10.86 -2.81
N LYS A 436 -26.73 -11.34 -2.27
CA LYS A 436 -27.95 -10.53 -2.12
C LYS A 436 -27.70 -9.37 -1.15
N ALA A 437 -27.15 -9.66 0.02
CA ALA A 437 -26.82 -8.64 1.01
C ALA A 437 -25.87 -7.57 0.46
N LEU A 438 -24.89 -7.94 -0.38
CA LEU A 438 -24.00 -6.98 -1.05
C LEU A 438 -24.79 -6.01 -1.93
N ILE A 439 -25.73 -6.50 -2.74
CA ILE A 439 -26.53 -5.69 -3.65
C ILE A 439 -27.49 -4.81 -2.86
N ASP A 440 -28.27 -5.40 -1.96
CA ASP A 440 -29.29 -4.71 -1.15
C ASP A 440 -28.65 -3.52 -0.39
N ASN A 441 -27.43 -3.67 0.14
CA ASN A 441 -26.77 -2.60 0.90
C ASN A 441 -26.10 -1.52 0.04
N LEU A 442 -25.90 -1.75 -1.26
CA LEU A 442 -25.10 -0.88 -2.12
C LEU A 442 -25.84 -0.34 -3.34
N GLU A 443 -27.05 -0.83 -3.62
CA GLU A 443 -27.83 -0.49 -4.81
C GLU A 443 -28.24 0.98 -4.93
N ASN A 444 -28.15 1.76 -3.87
CA ASN A 444 -28.45 3.19 -3.90
C ASN A 444 -27.26 4.06 -4.35
N HIS A 445 -26.04 3.51 -4.44
CA HIS A 445 -24.85 4.27 -4.84
C HIS A 445 -24.80 4.52 -6.37
N PRO A 446 -24.89 5.77 -6.85
CA PRO A 446 -24.83 6.07 -8.28
C PRO A 446 -23.49 5.67 -8.94
N ALA A 447 -22.38 5.69 -8.20
CA ALA A 447 -21.06 5.31 -8.66
C ALA A 447 -20.97 3.85 -9.12
N ILE A 448 -21.72 2.94 -8.49
CA ILE A 448 -21.75 1.55 -8.90
C ILE A 448 -22.56 1.45 -10.18
N VAL A 449 -21.94 0.92 -11.24
CA VAL A 449 -22.59 0.71 -12.54
C VAL A 449 -22.59 -0.75 -12.99
N MET A 450 -21.85 -1.60 -12.27
CA MET A 450 -21.64 -2.99 -12.63
C MET A 450 -21.42 -3.88 -11.40
N TRP A 451 -22.08 -5.03 -11.40
CA TRP A 451 -21.87 -6.11 -10.44
C TRP A 451 -21.04 -7.22 -11.08
N ILE A 452 -20.01 -7.69 -10.38
CA ILE A 452 -19.16 -8.80 -10.82
C ILE A 452 -19.44 -10.00 -9.93
N VAL A 453 -19.97 -11.09 -10.51
CA VAL A 453 -20.33 -12.29 -9.76
C VAL A 453 -19.08 -13.09 -9.42
N PHE A 454 -18.32 -13.52 -10.42
CA PHE A 454 -17.10 -14.29 -10.19
C PHE A 454 -15.85 -13.55 -10.67
N ASN A 455 -14.72 -13.89 -10.06
CA ASN A 455 -13.40 -13.51 -10.54
C ASN A 455 -12.62 -14.78 -10.87
N GLU A 456 -12.09 -14.87 -12.09
CA GLU A 456 -11.23 -15.94 -12.59
C GLU A 456 -11.76 -17.35 -12.30
N SER A 457 -13.08 -17.53 -12.43
CA SER A 457 -13.80 -18.76 -12.09
C SER A 457 -13.62 -19.26 -10.63
N GLN A 458 -13.08 -18.45 -9.72
CA GLN A 458 -12.87 -18.82 -8.32
C GLN A 458 -14.21 -19.02 -7.62
N GLY A 459 -14.39 -20.21 -7.03
CA GLY A 459 -15.64 -20.58 -6.38
C GLY A 459 -16.84 -20.63 -7.32
N LYS A 460 -16.64 -20.59 -8.65
CA LYS A 460 -17.74 -20.48 -9.62
C LYS A 460 -18.69 -21.68 -9.57
N HIS A 461 -19.97 -21.37 -9.38
CA HIS A 461 -21.07 -22.33 -9.34
C HIS A 461 -22.35 -21.64 -9.82
N ASP A 462 -23.33 -22.41 -10.30
CA ASP A 462 -24.70 -21.96 -10.56
C ASP A 462 -24.84 -20.61 -11.29
N THR A 463 -23.90 -20.29 -12.20
CA THR A 463 -23.71 -18.94 -12.77
C THR A 463 -24.99 -18.35 -13.37
N ALA A 464 -25.77 -19.15 -14.10
CA ALA A 464 -27.04 -18.70 -14.68
C ALA A 464 -28.04 -18.23 -13.62
N LYS A 465 -28.12 -18.96 -12.49
CA LYS A 465 -29.02 -18.64 -11.38
C LYS A 465 -28.58 -17.36 -10.70
N LEU A 466 -27.29 -17.24 -10.39
CA LEU A 466 -26.74 -16.09 -9.67
C LEU A 466 -26.83 -14.80 -10.52
N VAL A 467 -26.47 -14.86 -11.80
CA VAL A 467 -26.65 -13.71 -12.72
C VAL A 467 -28.11 -13.28 -12.81
N ARG A 468 -29.06 -14.23 -12.83
CA ARG A 468 -30.48 -13.89 -12.79
C ARG A 468 -30.88 -13.22 -11.48
N ILE A 469 -30.41 -13.73 -10.34
CA ILE A 469 -30.65 -13.10 -9.02
C ILE A 469 -30.16 -11.65 -9.03
N VAL A 470 -28.95 -11.39 -9.51
CA VAL A 470 -28.42 -10.01 -9.61
C VAL A 470 -29.32 -9.12 -10.46
N ARG A 471 -29.76 -9.60 -11.63
CA ARG A 471 -30.65 -8.82 -12.53
C ARG A 471 -32.05 -8.59 -11.96
N ASP A 472 -32.57 -9.55 -11.21
CA ASP A 472 -33.89 -9.47 -10.60
C ASP A 472 -33.89 -8.48 -9.42
N LEU A 473 -32.80 -8.43 -8.66
CA LEU A 473 -32.61 -7.47 -7.56
C LEU A 473 -32.34 -6.06 -8.10
N ASP A 474 -31.37 -5.92 -9.01
CA ASP A 474 -30.97 -4.63 -9.55
C ASP A 474 -30.93 -4.62 -11.09
N PRO A 475 -32.06 -4.31 -11.74
CA PRO A 475 -32.14 -4.19 -13.18
C PRO A 475 -31.51 -2.90 -13.73
N SER A 476 -31.06 -1.99 -12.87
CA SER A 476 -30.54 -0.67 -13.27
C SER A 476 -29.05 -0.69 -13.64
N ARG A 477 -28.36 -1.80 -13.39
CA ARG A 477 -26.90 -1.97 -13.58
C ARG A 477 -26.57 -3.13 -14.52
N LEU A 478 -25.32 -3.14 -15.00
CA LEU A 478 -24.80 -4.24 -15.82
C LEU A 478 -24.27 -5.38 -14.95
N VAL A 479 -24.22 -6.59 -15.50
CA VAL A 479 -23.69 -7.77 -14.80
C VAL A 479 -22.50 -8.36 -15.55
N ASN A 480 -21.34 -8.44 -14.91
CA ASN A 480 -20.22 -9.26 -15.35
C ASN A 480 -20.30 -10.62 -14.65
N GLU A 481 -20.44 -11.70 -15.41
CA GLU A 481 -20.64 -13.02 -14.80
C GLU A 481 -19.37 -13.61 -14.18
N ASP A 482 -18.20 -13.29 -14.76
CA ASP A 482 -16.92 -13.91 -14.44
C ASP A 482 -15.80 -13.09 -15.07
N SER A 483 -15.23 -12.14 -14.32
CA SER A 483 -14.09 -11.34 -14.78
C SER A 483 -12.86 -12.23 -14.95
N GLY A 484 -12.24 -12.26 -16.13
CA GLY A 484 -11.04 -13.07 -16.36
C GLY A 484 -11.26 -14.59 -16.49
N PHE A 485 -12.37 -15.03 -17.11
CA PHE A 485 -12.68 -16.47 -17.25
C PHE A 485 -11.56 -17.30 -17.95
N GLN A 486 -10.68 -16.65 -18.71
CA GLN A 486 -9.65 -17.29 -19.54
C GLN A 486 -8.39 -17.59 -18.69
N GLY A 487 -8.15 -18.86 -18.36
CA GLY A 487 -6.91 -19.31 -17.70
C GLY A 487 -7.11 -20.21 -16.47
N HIS A 488 -8.30 -20.20 -15.85
CA HIS A 488 -8.55 -20.88 -14.57
C HIS A 488 -9.65 -21.96 -14.61
N GLY A 489 -9.95 -22.51 -15.80
CA GLY A 489 -10.54 -23.86 -15.94
C GLY A 489 -12.05 -23.98 -16.18
N GLY A 490 -12.76 -22.91 -16.56
CA GLY A 490 -14.18 -22.98 -16.94
C GLY A 490 -14.49 -22.34 -18.29
N PRO A 491 -15.41 -22.88 -19.12
CA PRO A 491 -15.86 -22.18 -20.32
C PRO A 491 -16.62 -20.90 -19.95
N TYR A 492 -16.45 -19.85 -20.75
CA TYR A 492 -17.34 -18.68 -20.75
C TYR A 492 -18.78 -19.14 -20.99
N ARG A 493 -19.74 -18.63 -20.20
CA ARG A 493 -21.14 -19.12 -20.25
C ARG A 493 -22.07 -18.13 -20.93
N GLY A 494 -21.74 -16.84 -20.94
CA GLY A 494 -22.46 -15.82 -21.68
C GLY A 494 -23.82 -15.43 -21.09
N PHE A 495 -24.02 -15.58 -19.79
CA PHE A 495 -25.18 -15.06 -19.06
C PHE A 495 -25.05 -13.57 -18.72
N GLY A 496 -23.82 -13.08 -18.49
CA GLY A 496 -23.52 -11.67 -18.22
C GLY A 496 -23.58 -10.75 -19.45
N ASP A 497 -23.37 -9.46 -19.25
CA ASP A 497 -23.34 -8.43 -20.30
C ASP A 497 -21.98 -8.30 -21.00
N LEU A 498 -20.91 -8.67 -20.30
CA LEU A 498 -19.52 -8.51 -20.72
C LEU A 498 -18.88 -9.83 -21.13
N PHE A 499 -17.88 -9.71 -22.00
CA PHE A 499 -16.85 -10.71 -22.26
C PHE A 499 -15.52 -10.14 -21.74
N ASP A 500 -15.04 -10.70 -20.64
CA ASP A 500 -13.96 -10.12 -19.84
C ASP A 500 -12.75 -11.06 -19.79
N CYS A 501 -11.55 -10.55 -20.10
CA CYS A 501 -10.30 -11.33 -20.14
C CYS A 501 -9.19 -10.66 -19.33
N HIS A 502 -8.27 -11.46 -18.78
CA HIS A 502 -7.12 -11.00 -18.00
C HIS A 502 -5.78 -11.28 -18.72
N PRO A 503 -5.37 -10.48 -19.71
CA PRO A 503 -4.08 -10.63 -20.36
C PRO A 503 -2.97 -9.96 -19.54
N TYR A 504 -2.09 -10.76 -18.95
CA TYR A 504 -0.87 -10.29 -18.31
C TYR A 504 0.40 -10.59 -19.13
N PRO A 505 1.41 -9.70 -19.10
CA PRO A 505 1.36 -8.33 -18.57
C PRO A 505 0.75 -7.34 -19.58
N ALA A 506 1.02 -7.50 -20.88
CA ALA A 506 0.57 -6.56 -21.90
C ALA A 506 -0.91 -6.78 -22.28
N PRO A 507 -1.66 -5.70 -22.60
CA PRO A 507 -3.00 -5.82 -23.18
C PRO A 507 -3.04 -6.72 -24.42
N ARG A 508 -4.13 -7.47 -24.61
CA ARG A 508 -4.35 -8.30 -25.81
C ARG A 508 -5.80 -8.20 -26.27
N VAL A 509 -6.02 -8.39 -27.56
CA VAL A 509 -7.36 -8.44 -28.16
C VAL A 509 -7.87 -9.87 -28.17
N PHE A 510 -9.17 -10.03 -27.92
CA PHE A 510 -9.89 -11.29 -28.01
C PHE A 510 -11.17 -11.09 -28.81
N ASP A 511 -11.60 -12.14 -29.50
CA ASP A 511 -12.87 -12.13 -30.22
C ASP A 511 -14.03 -12.28 -29.23
N ALA A 512 -14.68 -11.16 -28.90
CA ALA A 512 -15.85 -11.17 -28.05
C ALA A 512 -17.04 -11.84 -28.76
N PRO A 513 -17.80 -12.72 -28.09
CA PRO A 513 -19.03 -13.27 -28.64
C PRO A 513 -20.05 -12.19 -29.01
N GLU A 514 -20.90 -12.49 -29.99
CA GLU A 514 -21.96 -11.59 -30.44
C GLU A 514 -22.82 -11.08 -29.27
N GLY A 515 -23.09 -9.77 -29.28
CA GLY A 515 -23.90 -9.12 -28.26
C GLY A 515 -23.23 -8.93 -26.90
N LYS A 516 -21.92 -9.21 -26.74
CA LYS A 516 -21.16 -8.95 -25.51
C LYS A 516 -20.24 -7.75 -25.67
N ALA A 517 -20.15 -6.93 -24.63
CA ALA A 517 -19.17 -5.84 -24.60
C ALA A 517 -17.80 -6.39 -24.19
N PHE A 518 -16.74 -6.03 -24.91
CA PHE A 518 -15.38 -6.55 -24.67
C PHE A 518 -14.63 -5.75 -23.61
N ALA A 519 -14.18 -6.41 -22.54
CA ALA A 519 -13.44 -5.81 -21.45
C ALA A 519 -12.11 -6.53 -21.19
N LEU A 520 -11.11 -5.77 -20.73
CA LEU A 520 -9.96 -6.33 -20.03
C LEU A 520 -10.10 -6.04 -18.53
N GLY A 521 -10.60 -7.01 -17.76
CA GLY A 521 -10.89 -6.86 -16.34
C GLY A 521 -9.65 -6.85 -15.45
N GLU A 522 -8.49 -7.25 -15.99
CA GLU A 522 -7.15 -7.06 -15.43
C GLU A 522 -6.11 -7.07 -16.57
N TYR A 523 -5.09 -6.21 -16.48
CA TYR A 523 -3.87 -6.28 -17.29
C TYR A 523 -2.75 -5.52 -16.57
N GLY A 524 -1.54 -5.55 -17.11
CA GLY A 524 -0.43 -4.76 -16.60
C GLY A 524 0.36 -5.53 -15.55
N GLY A 525 0.28 -5.10 -14.28
CA GLY A 525 1.02 -5.76 -13.22
C GLY A 525 2.52 -5.42 -13.24
N ILE A 526 2.88 -4.18 -13.57
CA ILE A 526 4.28 -3.76 -13.72
C ILE A 526 4.90 -3.49 -12.34
N GLY A 527 5.77 -4.40 -11.90
CA GLY A 527 6.50 -4.29 -10.65
C GLY A 527 7.59 -3.21 -10.67
N LEU A 528 7.60 -2.37 -9.65
CA LEU A 528 8.71 -1.44 -9.37
C LEU A 528 9.04 -1.46 -7.88
N LYS A 529 10.28 -1.81 -7.57
CA LYS A 529 10.81 -1.80 -6.20
C LYS A 529 11.23 -0.38 -5.82
N MET A 530 10.70 0.13 -4.71
CA MET A 530 10.93 1.49 -4.21
C MET A 530 11.50 1.43 -2.79
N GLY A 531 12.71 1.98 -2.62
CA GLY A 531 13.36 2.13 -1.32
C GLY A 531 13.57 0.80 -0.55
N ASN A 532 13.68 0.93 0.78
CA ASN A 532 13.87 -0.20 1.71
C ASN A 532 12.54 -0.65 2.35
N ASN A 533 11.47 -0.78 1.54
CA ASN A 533 10.19 -1.28 2.02
C ASN A 533 10.31 -2.77 2.44
N PRO A 534 9.96 -3.15 3.69
CA PRO A 534 10.17 -4.50 4.20
C PRO A 534 9.37 -5.58 3.48
N TRP A 535 8.23 -5.22 2.88
CA TRP A 535 7.44 -6.15 2.08
C TRP A 535 8.08 -6.46 0.71
N GLN A 536 8.94 -5.58 0.22
CA GLN A 536 9.54 -5.71 -1.12
C GLN A 536 10.82 -6.57 -1.16
N ALA A 537 11.25 -7.12 -0.02
CA ALA A 537 12.40 -8.02 0.01
C ALA A 537 12.20 -9.25 -0.91
N LYS A 538 10.95 -9.71 -1.04
CA LYS A 538 10.51 -10.78 -1.96
C LYS A 538 9.46 -10.27 -2.96
N GLY A 539 9.48 -8.97 -3.24
CA GLY A 539 8.46 -8.32 -4.05
C GLY A 539 8.44 -8.83 -5.49
N TRP A 540 7.28 -8.98 -6.09
CA TRP A 540 7.11 -9.41 -7.48
C TRP A 540 6.05 -8.60 -8.24
N GLY A 541 6.10 -8.70 -9.57
CA GLY A 541 5.10 -8.22 -10.52
C GLY A 541 5.09 -9.13 -11.75
N TYR A 542 4.09 -8.98 -12.62
CA TYR A 542 3.94 -9.77 -13.85
C TYR A 542 4.98 -9.38 -14.92
N THR A 543 5.55 -8.19 -14.78
CA THR A 543 6.80 -7.75 -15.40
C THR A 543 7.47 -6.76 -14.43
N THR A 544 8.72 -6.38 -14.64
CA THR A 544 9.43 -5.48 -13.73
C THR A 544 10.19 -4.38 -14.45
N THR A 545 10.35 -3.25 -13.78
CA THR A 545 11.10 -2.08 -14.26
C THR A 545 12.12 -1.65 -13.22
N LYS A 546 13.21 -1.03 -13.66
CA LYS A 546 14.32 -0.64 -12.77
C LYS A 546 14.05 0.66 -12.02
N ASN A 547 13.24 1.53 -12.61
CA ASN A 547 13.00 2.88 -12.10
C ASN A 547 11.64 3.41 -12.59
N SER A 548 11.20 4.53 -12.01
CA SER A 548 9.93 5.18 -12.34
C SER A 548 9.80 5.54 -13.82
N ARG A 549 10.89 5.89 -14.49
CA ARG A 549 10.85 6.28 -15.90
C ARG A 549 10.52 5.09 -16.80
N GLU A 550 11.17 3.95 -16.57
CA GLU A 550 10.86 2.72 -17.30
C GLU A 550 9.42 2.25 -17.04
N LEU A 551 8.90 2.42 -15.81
CA LEU A 551 7.50 2.14 -15.47
C LEU A 551 6.56 3.04 -16.28
N GLU A 552 6.81 4.35 -16.32
CA GLU A 552 6.00 5.32 -17.08
C GLU A 552 5.99 5.01 -18.58
N ASP A 553 7.15 4.70 -19.15
CA ASP A 553 7.28 4.41 -20.58
C ASP A 553 6.58 3.10 -20.96
N LEU A 554 6.70 2.04 -20.16
CA LEU A 554 6.00 0.77 -20.40
C LEU A 554 4.49 0.89 -20.18
N TYR A 555 4.07 1.63 -19.16
CA TYR A 555 2.66 1.92 -18.90
C TYR A 555 2.04 2.66 -20.10
N ALA A 556 2.72 3.68 -20.63
CA ALA A 556 2.23 4.46 -21.77
C ALA A 556 2.18 3.65 -23.07
N GLN A 557 3.09 2.67 -23.26
CA GLN A 557 2.96 1.71 -24.35
C GLN A 557 1.69 0.87 -24.22
N PHE A 558 1.35 0.40 -23.01
CA PHE A 558 0.12 -0.34 -22.78
C PHE A 558 -1.12 0.52 -23.02
N THR A 559 -1.15 1.78 -22.59
CA THR A 559 -2.28 2.68 -22.87
C THR A 559 -2.42 2.99 -24.35
N GLY A 560 -1.30 3.13 -25.09
CA GLY A 560 -1.31 3.25 -26.55
C GLY A 560 -1.94 2.03 -27.24
N MET A 561 -1.66 0.82 -26.74
CA MET A 561 -2.32 -0.41 -27.22
C MET A 561 -3.82 -0.40 -26.92
N LEU A 562 -4.23 0.01 -25.70
CA LEU A 562 -5.64 0.09 -25.32
C LEU A 562 -6.43 1.05 -26.20
N LYS A 563 -5.86 2.23 -26.50
CA LYS A 563 -6.45 3.20 -27.42
C LYS A 563 -6.73 2.56 -28.78
N LYS A 564 -5.72 1.88 -29.35
CA LYS A 564 -5.86 1.15 -30.61
C LYS A 564 -6.94 0.08 -30.53
N PHE A 565 -6.99 -0.70 -29.45
CA PHE A 565 -8.00 -1.75 -29.27
C PHE A 565 -9.42 -1.18 -29.08
N ASN A 566 -9.54 -0.01 -28.45
CA ASN A 566 -10.80 0.70 -28.34
C ASN A 566 -11.32 1.16 -29.70
N GLU A 567 -10.43 1.72 -30.53
CA GLU A 567 -10.74 2.26 -31.86
C GLU A 567 -10.99 1.15 -32.89
N GLU A 568 -10.16 0.10 -32.91
CA GLU A 568 -10.15 -0.92 -33.99
C GLU A 568 -10.84 -2.24 -33.62
N ASN A 569 -10.89 -2.61 -32.34
CA ASN A 569 -11.36 -3.94 -31.90
C ASN A 569 -12.56 -3.90 -30.96
N GLY A 570 -13.06 -2.69 -30.67
CA GLY A 570 -14.26 -2.51 -29.88
C GLY A 570 -14.09 -2.74 -28.37
N LEU A 571 -12.85 -2.68 -27.86
CA LEU A 571 -12.60 -2.71 -26.43
C LEU A 571 -13.35 -1.56 -25.74
N THR A 572 -14.17 -1.86 -24.73
CA THR A 572 -15.01 -0.86 -24.05
C THR A 572 -14.50 -0.48 -22.67
N SER A 573 -13.59 -1.26 -22.09
CA SER A 573 -13.03 -1.01 -20.77
C SER A 573 -11.72 -1.73 -20.56
N ALA A 574 -10.91 -1.21 -19.65
CA ALA A 574 -9.68 -1.84 -19.20
C ALA A 574 -9.42 -1.54 -17.72
N ILE A 575 -8.94 -2.51 -16.97
CA ILE A 575 -8.61 -2.37 -15.56
C ILE A 575 -7.13 -2.72 -15.34
N TYR A 576 -6.33 -1.75 -14.91
CA TYR A 576 -4.91 -1.93 -14.65
C TYR A 576 -4.67 -2.52 -13.26
N THR A 577 -3.88 -3.59 -13.17
CA THR A 577 -3.43 -4.14 -11.89
C THR A 577 -2.11 -3.49 -11.50
N GLN A 578 -2.05 -2.66 -10.44
CA GLN A 578 -3.13 -2.23 -9.52
C GLN A 578 -2.89 -0.82 -8.96
N LEU A 579 -3.82 -0.27 -8.16
CA LEU A 579 -3.67 1.08 -7.59
C LEU A 579 -2.49 1.15 -6.62
N THR A 580 -2.45 0.27 -5.62
CA THR A 580 -1.42 0.23 -4.58
C THR A 580 -0.72 -1.12 -4.56
N ASP A 581 0.56 -1.14 -4.19
CA ASP A 581 1.19 -2.39 -3.77
C ASP A 581 0.37 -3.01 -2.64
N VAL A 582 0.37 -4.34 -2.56
CA VAL A 582 -0.23 -5.08 -1.45
C VAL A 582 0.73 -6.17 -1.01
N GLU A 583 1.25 -6.00 0.20
CA GLU A 583 2.31 -6.87 0.74
C GLU A 583 3.45 -7.06 -0.27
N ILE A 584 3.67 -8.29 -0.75
CA ILE A 584 4.77 -8.61 -1.67
C ILE A 584 4.42 -8.36 -3.15
N GLU A 585 3.20 -7.98 -3.49
CA GLU A 585 2.87 -7.53 -4.84
C GLU A 585 3.27 -6.07 -5.01
N ILE A 586 4.34 -5.83 -5.79
CA ILE A 586 4.97 -4.52 -5.94
C ILE A 586 4.59 -3.82 -7.25
N ASN A 587 3.47 -4.22 -7.83
CA ASN A 587 2.93 -3.79 -9.11
C ASN A 587 1.85 -2.69 -9.01
N GLY A 588 1.76 -2.02 -7.85
CA GLY A 588 0.93 -0.85 -7.67
C GLY A 588 1.54 0.42 -8.27
N LEU A 589 0.69 1.33 -8.75
CA LEU A 589 1.08 2.70 -9.11
C LEU A 589 1.50 3.54 -7.89
N LEU A 590 1.03 3.13 -6.71
CA LEU A 590 1.48 3.59 -5.42
C LEU A 590 2.16 2.46 -4.64
N THR A 591 3.08 2.80 -3.74
CA THR A 591 3.54 1.89 -2.69
C THR A 591 2.41 1.54 -1.73
N TYR A 592 2.61 0.52 -0.90
CA TYR A 592 1.55 0.02 -0.01
C TYR A 592 1.18 1.06 1.08
N ASP A 593 2.09 1.99 1.42
CA ASP A 593 1.83 3.18 2.25
C ASP A 593 1.36 4.43 1.49
N ARG A 594 0.92 4.27 0.22
CA ARG A 594 0.36 5.32 -0.64
C ARG A 594 1.35 6.43 -1.03
N GLN A 595 2.62 6.09 -1.27
CA GLN A 595 3.57 6.97 -1.97
C GLN A 595 3.48 6.73 -3.48
N LEU A 596 3.56 7.80 -4.26
CA LEU A 596 3.54 7.69 -5.73
C LEU A 596 4.84 7.07 -6.25
N LYS A 597 4.73 6.11 -7.16
CA LYS A 597 5.88 5.54 -7.87
C LYS A 597 6.20 6.25 -9.19
N ILE A 598 5.27 7.06 -9.67
CA ILE A 598 5.22 7.66 -11.00
C ILE A 598 4.68 9.08 -10.90
N ASP A 599 4.98 9.92 -11.88
CA ASP A 599 4.42 11.26 -11.95
C ASP A 599 2.94 11.21 -12.35
N PRO A 600 2.04 11.73 -11.49
CA PRO A 600 0.60 11.64 -11.72
C PRO A 600 0.12 12.42 -12.94
N GLU A 601 0.77 13.51 -13.35
CA GLU A 601 0.36 14.26 -14.54
C GLU A 601 0.56 13.46 -15.82
N TRP A 602 1.63 12.67 -15.85
CA TRP A 602 1.98 11.86 -17.01
C TRP A 602 1.07 10.68 -17.19
N ILE A 603 0.78 10.00 -16.09
CA ILE A 603 -0.17 8.89 -16.10
C ILE A 603 -1.56 9.39 -16.45
N ALA A 604 -1.95 10.58 -15.99
CA ALA A 604 -3.21 11.18 -16.40
C ALA A 604 -3.30 11.43 -17.91
N LYS A 605 -2.22 11.92 -18.54
CA LYS A 605 -2.15 12.08 -20.00
C LYS A 605 -2.23 10.73 -20.74
N ALA A 606 -1.51 9.72 -20.25
CA ALA A 606 -1.56 8.37 -20.81
C ALA A 606 -2.97 7.78 -20.73
N ASN A 607 -3.63 7.93 -19.57
CA ASN A 607 -4.98 7.43 -19.32
C ASN A 607 -6.08 8.15 -20.10
N ARG A 608 -5.83 9.40 -20.50
CA ARG A 608 -6.68 10.17 -21.41
C ARG A 608 -6.36 9.96 -22.89
N PHE A 609 -5.43 9.04 -23.20
CA PHE A 609 -4.94 8.78 -24.55
C PHE A 609 -4.35 9.99 -25.25
N GLU A 610 -3.83 10.95 -24.48
CA GLU A 610 -3.15 12.16 -24.97
C GLU A 610 -1.67 11.87 -25.29
N TRP A 611 -1.17 10.70 -24.89
CA TRP A 611 0.19 10.24 -25.16
C TRP A 611 0.22 8.72 -25.34
N ASP A 612 0.72 8.26 -26.49
CA ASP A 612 0.80 6.84 -26.86
C ASP A 612 2.13 6.20 -26.44
N GLY A 613 2.84 6.81 -25.48
CA GLY A 613 4.17 6.41 -25.04
C GLY A 613 5.31 6.88 -25.94
N PRO A 614 6.56 6.54 -25.60
CA PRO A 614 7.71 6.88 -26.42
C PRO A 614 7.70 6.08 -27.73
N LYS A 615 8.14 6.71 -28.83
CA LYS A 615 8.10 6.08 -30.16
C LYS A 615 9.37 5.31 -30.41
N TYR A 616 9.25 4.05 -30.85
CA TYR A 616 10.41 3.30 -31.32
C TYR A 616 10.98 3.91 -32.60
N VAL A 617 12.23 4.33 -32.55
CA VAL A 617 13.01 4.81 -33.70
C VAL A 617 14.04 3.72 -34.04
N PRO A 618 13.90 3.03 -35.18
CA PRO A 618 14.81 1.96 -35.57
C PRO A 618 16.20 2.52 -35.89
N LEU A 619 17.23 1.94 -35.28
CA LEU A 619 18.64 2.17 -35.61
C LEU A 619 19.22 1.02 -36.43
N VAL A 620 18.81 -0.21 -36.10
CA VAL A 620 19.12 -1.44 -36.83
C VAL A 620 17.79 -2.09 -37.22
N ALA A 621 17.62 -2.30 -38.53
CA ALA A 621 16.39 -2.86 -39.07
C ALA A 621 16.18 -4.32 -38.65
N ASP A 622 14.90 -4.65 -38.41
CA ASP A 622 14.37 -6.00 -38.30
C ASP A 622 13.84 -6.51 -39.65
N SER A 623 13.35 -7.75 -39.70
CA SER A 623 12.81 -8.35 -40.93
C SER A 623 11.47 -7.79 -41.39
N ARG A 624 10.76 -7.01 -40.57
CA ARG A 624 9.48 -6.39 -40.99
C ARG A 624 9.73 -5.30 -42.02
N THR A 625 10.85 -4.59 -41.89
CA THR A 625 11.16 -3.39 -42.66
C THR A 625 12.24 -3.61 -43.71
N SER A 626 13.04 -4.69 -43.59
CA SER A 626 14.14 -4.99 -44.51
C SER A 626 14.42 -6.49 -44.64
N SER A 627 15.11 -6.88 -45.71
CA SER A 627 15.70 -8.23 -45.80
C SER A 627 17.01 -8.23 -45.02
N VAL A 628 17.08 -9.01 -43.94
CA VAL A 628 18.25 -9.09 -43.06
C VAL A 628 18.78 -10.52 -43.05
N GLU A 629 20.09 -10.71 -43.22
CA GLU A 629 20.73 -12.03 -43.23
C GLU A 629 21.34 -12.35 -41.87
N TYR A 630 21.21 -13.61 -41.45
CA TYR A 630 21.76 -14.17 -40.22
C TYR A 630 22.63 -15.38 -40.53
N THR A 631 23.65 -15.60 -39.70
CA THR A 631 24.37 -16.88 -39.63
C THR A 631 23.77 -17.73 -38.51
N TYR A 632 23.44 -19.00 -38.75
CA TYR A 632 22.68 -19.81 -37.80
C TYR A 632 23.01 -21.31 -37.78
N THR A 633 22.67 -21.96 -36.66
CA THR A 633 22.69 -23.42 -36.48
C THR A 633 21.50 -23.90 -35.64
N PHE A 634 21.09 -25.16 -35.83
CA PHE A 634 20.09 -25.85 -35.01
C PHE A 634 20.71 -26.88 -34.05
N THR A 635 22.04 -27.03 -34.12
CA THR A 635 22.81 -27.90 -33.23
C THR A 635 23.57 -27.03 -32.25
N GLN A 636 23.55 -27.41 -30.98
CA GLN A 636 24.25 -26.69 -29.91
C GLN A 636 25.73 -26.45 -30.30
N PRO A 637 26.15 -25.18 -30.42
CA PRO A 637 27.54 -24.84 -30.67
C PRO A 637 28.35 -24.90 -29.37
N GLY A 638 29.68 -24.74 -29.47
CA GLY A 638 30.55 -24.66 -28.29
C GLY A 638 30.26 -23.43 -27.42
N ASP A 639 30.72 -23.46 -26.17
CA ASP A 639 30.35 -22.48 -25.12
C ASP A 639 30.72 -21.02 -25.44
N GLU A 640 31.60 -20.76 -26.41
CA GLU A 640 32.04 -19.41 -26.81
C GLU A 640 31.28 -18.85 -28.04
N TRP A 641 30.19 -19.47 -28.46
CA TRP A 641 29.48 -19.12 -29.70
C TRP A 641 29.00 -17.67 -29.81
N MET A 642 28.75 -17.04 -28.66
CA MET A 642 28.32 -15.64 -28.54
C MET A 642 29.47 -14.63 -28.70
N GLN A 643 30.73 -15.08 -28.68
CA GLN A 643 31.90 -14.20 -28.78
C GLN A 643 32.18 -13.80 -30.24
N PRO A 644 32.61 -12.54 -30.50
CA PRO A 644 32.99 -12.08 -31.84
C PRO A 644 33.98 -13.01 -32.57
N ALA A 645 34.91 -13.60 -31.83
CA ALA A 645 35.97 -14.44 -32.38
C ALA A 645 35.56 -15.89 -32.73
N CYS A 646 34.33 -16.33 -32.39
CA CYS A 646 33.93 -17.72 -32.63
C CYS A 646 33.80 -18.03 -34.14
N ASP A 647 34.39 -19.14 -34.56
CA ASP A 647 34.33 -19.67 -35.93
C ASP A 647 32.93 -20.21 -36.27
N THR A 648 32.27 -19.57 -37.24
CA THR A 648 30.95 -19.94 -37.76
C THR A 648 31.01 -20.52 -39.16
N SER A 649 32.18 -20.94 -39.66
CA SER A 649 32.34 -21.46 -41.03
C SER A 649 31.47 -22.68 -41.36
N SER A 650 31.05 -23.43 -40.33
CA SER A 650 30.16 -24.59 -40.45
C SER A 650 28.66 -24.24 -40.32
N TRP A 651 28.33 -23.00 -40.01
CA TRP A 651 26.95 -22.54 -39.83
C TRP A 651 26.32 -22.18 -41.17
N LYS A 652 24.98 -22.16 -41.21
CA LYS A 652 24.21 -21.79 -42.40
C LYS A 652 23.96 -20.29 -42.43
N THR A 653 23.60 -19.75 -43.58
CA THR A 653 23.03 -18.39 -43.70
C THR A 653 21.56 -18.44 -44.07
N GLY A 654 20.77 -17.49 -43.59
CA GLY A 654 19.34 -17.41 -43.84
C GLY A 654 18.77 -16.02 -43.61
N GLU A 655 17.66 -15.73 -44.28
CA GLU A 655 16.94 -14.47 -44.12
C GLU A 655 16.13 -14.46 -42.80
N GLY A 656 16.13 -13.33 -42.09
CA GLY A 656 15.50 -13.16 -40.79
C GLY A 656 13.98 -13.34 -40.77
N GLY A 657 13.42 -13.47 -39.58
CA GLY A 657 12.06 -13.99 -39.39
C GLY A 657 12.09 -15.51 -39.49
N PHE A 658 12.73 -16.15 -38.51
CA PHE A 658 12.92 -17.60 -38.45
C PHE A 658 11.74 -18.24 -37.73
N GLY A 659 10.99 -19.14 -38.37
CA GLY A 659 9.84 -19.76 -37.70
C GLY A 659 8.97 -20.66 -38.57
N THR A 660 7.69 -20.77 -38.20
CA THR A 660 6.65 -21.46 -38.98
C THR A 660 5.48 -20.53 -39.31
N ARG A 661 4.62 -20.91 -40.28
CA ARG A 661 3.53 -20.05 -40.77
C ARG A 661 2.34 -19.96 -39.81
N GLU A 662 2.24 -20.93 -38.92
CA GLU A 662 1.14 -21.08 -37.97
C GLU A 662 1.30 -20.15 -36.75
N THR A 663 2.48 -19.54 -36.59
CA THR A 663 2.72 -18.57 -35.52
C THR A 663 1.94 -17.27 -35.79
N PRO A 664 1.16 -16.76 -34.81
CA PRO A 664 0.39 -15.52 -34.97
C PRO A 664 1.27 -14.31 -35.27
N ASN A 665 0.73 -13.27 -35.91
CA ASN A 665 1.37 -11.95 -36.07
C ASN A 665 2.81 -11.93 -36.65
N ILE A 666 3.21 -12.97 -37.36
CA ILE A 666 4.53 -12.98 -38.00
C ILE A 666 4.54 -11.94 -39.13
N GLY A 667 5.37 -10.90 -38.97
CA GLY A 667 5.48 -9.85 -39.98
C GLY A 667 6.06 -10.38 -41.29
N LYS A 668 7.08 -11.25 -41.20
CA LYS A 668 7.73 -11.90 -42.34
C LYS A 668 8.30 -13.26 -41.93
N LEU A 669 8.09 -14.28 -42.76
CA LEU A 669 8.75 -15.58 -42.61
C LEU A 669 9.85 -15.71 -43.67
N GLY A 670 11.10 -15.44 -43.28
CA GLY A 670 12.26 -15.53 -44.16
C GLY A 670 12.83 -16.95 -44.22
N THR A 671 13.19 -17.51 -43.07
CA THR A 671 13.78 -18.85 -42.98
C THR A 671 12.91 -19.77 -42.13
N LYS A 672 12.73 -21.03 -42.57
CA LYS A 672 11.99 -22.02 -41.78
C LYS A 672 12.83 -22.48 -40.58
N TRP A 673 12.25 -22.38 -39.39
CA TRP A 673 12.76 -22.99 -38.15
C TRP A 673 11.64 -23.80 -37.51
N ASN A 674 11.90 -25.07 -37.20
CA ASN A 674 10.92 -26.02 -36.67
C ASN A 674 11.58 -27.07 -35.74
N THR A 675 12.65 -26.69 -35.05
CA THR A 675 13.42 -27.51 -34.10
C THR A 675 13.37 -26.89 -32.72
N SER A 676 13.62 -27.64 -31.65
CA SER A 676 13.59 -27.07 -30.29
C SER A 676 14.59 -25.94 -30.06
N ASP A 677 15.68 -25.87 -30.82
CA ASP A 677 16.68 -24.82 -30.61
C ASP A 677 17.15 -24.19 -31.92
N ILE A 678 17.49 -22.90 -31.82
CA ILE A 678 18.21 -22.15 -32.84
C ILE A 678 19.21 -21.20 -32.20
N TRP A 679 20.41 -21.15 -32.77
CA TRP A 679 21.43 -20.16 -32.47
C TRP A 679 21.64 -19.27 -33.69
N LEU A 680 21.55 -17.96 -33.50
CA LEU A 680 21.64 -16.93 -34.54
C LEU A 680 22.79 -15.97 -34.22
N ARG A 681 23.46 -15.48 -35.26
CA ARG A 681 24.48 -14.41 -35.18
C ARG A 681 24.29 -13.43 -36.33
N ARG A 682 24.40 -12.14 -36.02
CA ARG A 682 24.33 -11.05 -36.99
C ARG A 682 25.28 -9.92 -36.58
N GLU A 683 26.14 -9.50 -37.50
CA GLU A 683 26.84 -8.23 -37.35
C GLU A 683 25.90 -7.09 -37.73
N VAL A 684 25.89 -6.02 -36.93
CA VAL A 684 25.05 -4.85 -37.12
C VAL A 684 25.91 -3.60 -37.09
N ASP A 685 25.66 -2.70 -38.03
CA ASP A 685 26.24 -1.36 -38.03
C ASP A 685 25.38 -0.47 -37.12
N LEU A 686 25.93 -0.07 -35.97
CA LEU A 686 25.24 0.83 -35.05
C LEU A 686 25.70 2.27 -35.33
N PRO A 687 24.80 3.22 -35.58
CA PRO A 687 25.20 4.62 -35.77
C PRO A 687 25.88 5.18 -34.51
N GLU A 688 26.53 6.34 -34.65
CA GLU A 688 26.96 7.13 -33.49
C GLU A 688 25.75 7.50 -32.65
N LEU A 689 25.85 7.28 -31.33
CA LEU A 689 24.80 7.56 -30.35
C LEU A 689 25.39 8.40 -29.22
N ASP A 690 24.68 9.44 -28.80
CA ASP A 690 25.03 10.13 -27.57
C ASP A 690 24.65 9.30 -26.33
N ALA A 691 25.05 9.78 -25.14
CA ALA A 691 24.80 9.06 -23.89
C ALA A 691 23.31 8.90 -23.59
N GLU A 692 22.46 9.84 -24.01
CA GLU A 692 21.02 9.79 -23.79
C GLU A 692 20.39 8.74 -24.71
N GLN A 693 20.71 8.76 -26.00
CA GLN A 693 20.27 7.77 -26.97
C GLN A 693 20.74 6.36 -26.61
N LEU A 694 21.98 6.21 -26.17
CA LEU A 694 22.50 4.91 -25.73
C LEU A 694 21.76 4.40 -24.47
N SER A 695 21.38 5.30 -23.56
CA SER A 695 20.57 4.95 -22.39
C SER A 695 19.13 4.53 -22.75
N GLN A 696 18.61 5.04 -23.86
CA GLN A 696 17.28 4.74 -24.41
C GLN A 696 17.26 3.57 -25.38
N LEU A 697 18.41 2.91 -25.59
CA LEU A 697 18.52 1.78 -26.49
C LEU A 697 17.66 0.61 -25.99
N VAL A 698 16.81 0.09 -26.88
CA VAL A 698 15.97 -1.09 -26.65
C VAL A 698 16.19 -2.12 -27.75
N LEU A 699 16.02 -3.39 -27.40
CA LEU A 699 15.89 -4.46 -28.37
C LEU A 699 14.42 -4.63 -28.75
N GLN A 700 14.12 -4.48 -30.04
CA GLN A 700 12.80 -4.80 -30.57
C GLN A 700 12.82 -6.27 -30.99
N ILE A 701 12.17 -7.15 -30.24
CA ILE A 701 12.27 -8.61 -30.42
C ILE A 701 10.90 -9.27 -30.50
N TYR A 702 10.74 -10.22 -31.43
CA TYR A 702 9.69 -11.24 -31.40
C TYR A 702 10.41 -12.56 -31.13
N HIS A 703 10.12 -13.22 -30.02
CA HIS A 703 10.57 -14.59 -29.76
C HIS A 703 9.42 -15.49 -29.31
N ASP A 704 9.46 -16.75 -29.71
CA ASP A 704 8.51 -17.78 -29.31
C ASP A 704 9.22 -18.74 -28.36
N ASP A 705 8.97 -18.52 -27.07
CA ASP A 705 9.55 -19.21 -25.90
C ASP A 705 10.94 -18.66 -25.47
N ASP A 706 11.61 -19.34 -24.53
CA ASP A 706 12.83 -18.86 -23.87
C ASP A 706 13.90 -18.31 -24.84
N VAL A 707 14.41 -17.11 -24.56
CA VAL A 707 15.40 -16.41 -25.39
C VAL A 707 16.55 -15.81 -24.58
N LYS A 708 17.76 -15.96 -25.12
CA LYS A 708 18.97 -15.27 -24.64
C LYS A 708 19.60 -14.47 -25.76
N VAL A 709 19.90 -13.21 -25.50
CA VAL A 709 20.51 -12.29 -26.46
C VAL A 709 21.80 -11.74 -25.88
N TYR A 710 22.84 -11.64 -26.71
CA TYR A 710 24.17 -11.15 -26.34
C TYR A 710 24.63 -10.06 -27.30
N PHE A 711 25.23 -9.00 -26.76
CA PHE A 711 25.94 -7.97 -27.54
C PHE A 711 27.44 -8.11 -27.30
N ASN A 712 28.19 -8.35 -28.38
CA ASN A 712 29.65 -8.55 -28.33
C ASN A 712 30.10 -9.56 -27.25
N GLY A 713 29.30 -10.62 -27.04
CA GLY A 713 29.57 -11.66 -26.04
C GLY A 713 29.07 -11.37 -24.62
N VAL A 714 28.48 -10.20 -24.37
CA VAL A 714 27.88 -9.82 -23.07
C VAL A 714 26.38 -10.04 -23.10
N LEU A 715 25.83 -10.69 -22.06
CA LEU A 715 24.40 -11.01 -21.97
C LEU A 715 23.56 -9.72 -21.90
N ALA A 716 22.71 -9.50 -22.90
CA ALA A 716 21.82 -8.37 -23.03
C ALA A 716 20.42 -8.68 -22.45
N ILE A 717 19.89 -9.87 -22.75
CA ILE A 717 18.56 -10.34 -22.34
C ILE A 717 18.62 -11.83 -22.02
N ASP A 718 17.94 -12.24 -20.95
CA ASP A 718 17.64 -13.63 -20.60
C ASP A 718 16.17 -13.67 -20.16
N LYS A 719 15.30 -14.13 -21.06
CA LYS A 719 13.85 -14.10 -20.88
C LYS A 719 13.28 -15.51 -21.09
N SER A 720 12.32 -15.86 -20.25
CA SER A 720 11.54 -17.09 -20.42
C SER A 720 10.15 -16.81 -20.99
N GLY A 721 9.57 -17.80 -21.68
CA GLY A 721 8.27 -17.70 -22.31
C GLY A 721 8.27 -16.92 -23.63
N PHE A 722 7.08 -16.68 -24.21
CA PHE A 722 6.94 -16.16 -25.57
C PHE A 722 6.31 -14.77 -25.64
N GLU A 723 6.65 -14.05 -26.71
CA GLU A 723 5.94 -12.86 -27.17
C GLU A 723 5.14 -13.22 -28.44
N SER A 724 3.88 -12.79 -28.51
CA SER A 724 3.03 -13.03 -29.69
C SER A 724 3.09 -11.88 -30.71
N ASN A 725 4.02 -10.94 -30.52
CA ASN A 725 4.31 -9.81 -31.41
C ASN A 725 5.72 -9.27 -31.08
N TYR A 726 6.21 -8.30 -31.86
CA TYR A 726 7.44 -7.58 -31.52
C TYR A 726 7.21 -6.68 -30.31
N ALA A 727 8.04 -6.86 -29.27
CA ALA A 727 8.05 -6.05 -28.07
C ALA A 727 9.38 -5.28 -27.94
N SER A 728 9.33 -4.07 -27.38
CA SER A 728 10.52 -3.32 -26.98
C SER A 728 10.98 -3.84 -25.61
N VAL A 729 12.22 -4.32 -25.54
CA VAL A 729 12.80 -4.88 -24.32
C VAL A 729 14.05 -4.11 -23.95
N SER A 730 14.12 -3.65 -22.70
CA SER A 730 15.32 -3.02 -22.15
C SER A 730 16.48 -4.02 -22.12
N VAL A 731 17.67 -3.53 -22.42
CA VAL A 731 18.91 -4.32 -22.41
C VAL A 731 19.72 -4.05 -21.14
N SER A 732 20.56 -5.00 -20.73
CA SER A 732 21.43 -4.83 -19.55
C SER A 732 22.40 -3.65 -19.72
N ASP A 733 22.80 -3.03 -18.60
CA ASP A 733 23.72 -1.91 -18.61
C ASP A 733 25.11 -2.33 -19.09
N GLU A 734 25.51 -3.56 -18.76
CA GLU A 734 26.74 -4.20 -19.20
C GLU A 734 26.73 -4.42 -20.71
N ALA A 735 25.61 -4.89 -21.29
CA ALA A 735 25.50 -5.06 -22.73
C ALA A 735 25.46 -3.73 -23.49
N ARG A 736 24.84 -2.68 -22.91
CA ARG A 736 24.92 -1.32 -23.48
C ARG A 736 26.35 -0.80 -23.54
N GLN A 737 27.12 -1.01 -22.48
CA GLN A 737 28.54 -0.64 -22.43
C GLN A 737 29.41 -1.49 -23.37
N ALA A 738 28.99 -2.72 -23.67
CA ALA A 738 29.67 -3.59 -24.62
C ALA A 738 29.49 -3.14 -26.07
N LEU A 739 28.44 -2.37 -26.39
CA LEU A 739 28.22 -1.82 -27.71
C LEU A 739 29.22 -0.71 -28.03
N LYS A 740 29.59 -0.61 -29.30
CA LYS A 740 30.49 0.39 -29.85
C LYS A 740 29.74 1.21 -30.90
N PRO A 741 29.13 2.35 -30.52
CA PRO A 741 28.50 3.26 -31.48
C PRO A 741 29.49 3.68 -32.57
N GLY A 742 29.02 3.82 -33.81
CA GLY A 742 29.87 4.12 -34.98
C GLY A 742 30.68 2.94 -35.52
N GLU A 743 30.67 1.78 -34.84
CA GLU A 743 31.38 0.57 -35.25
C GLU A 743 30.42 -0.62 -35.48
N LYS A 744 30.98 -1.71 -36.03
CA LYS A 744 30.29 -2.99 -36.14
C LYS A 744 30.17 -3.66 -34.77
N ASN A 745 28.98 -4.18 -34.50
CA ASN A 745 28.67 -4.91 -33.27
C ASN A 745 28.10 -6.29 -33.62
N LEU A 746 28.41 -7.31 -32.82
CA LEU A 746 27.82 -8.63 -32.93
C LEU A 746 26.59 -8.73 -32.02
N VAL A 747 25.47 -9.15 -32.59
CA VAL A 747 24.31 -9.65 -31.85
C VAL A 747 24.23 -11.17 -32.02
N ALA A 748 24.22 -11.90 -30.92
CA ALA A 748 24.09 -13.35 -30.89
C ALA A 748 22.83 -13.74 -30.09
N ILE A 749 22.04 -14.69 -30.59
CA ILE A 749 20.74 -15.07 -30.00
C ILE A 749 20.64 -16.59 -29.91
N HIS A 750 20.16 -17.09 -28.78
CA HIS A 750 19.70 -18.46 -28.61
C HIS A 750 18.22 -18.41 -28.26
N CYS A 751 17.39 -19.13 -29.02
CA CYS A 751 15.97 -19.31 -28.72
C CYS A 751 15.71 -20.80 -28.54
N HIS A 752 15.06 -21.16 -27.43
CA HIS A 752 14.66 -22.52 -27.11
C HIS A 752 13.13 -22.61 -27.09
N GLN A 753 12.57 -23.48 -27.93
CA GLN A 753 11.16 -23.76 -28.03
C GLN A 753 10.82 -25.12 -27.41
N GLY A 754 9.89 -25.10 -26.44
CA GLY A 754 9.25 -26.28 -25.89
C GLY A 754 8.08 -26.79 -26.75
N THR A 755 6.96 -26.06 -26.77
CA THR A 755 5.69 -26.48 -27.42
C THR A 755 4.91 -25.29 -27.99
N GLY A 756 4.48 -25.34 -29.25
CA GLY A 756 3.64 -24.29 -29.85
C GLY A 756 4.04 -23.92 -31.27
N GLY A 757 3.77 -22.67 -31.66
CA GLY A 757 4.37 -22.04 -32.84
C GLY A 757 5.88 -21.87 -32.65
N GLN A 758 6.60 -21.36 -33.65
CA GLN A 758 8.00 -20.91 -33.51
C GLN A 758 8.23 -19.62 -34.28
N TYR A 759 8.84 -18.61 -33.65
CA TYR A 759 9.31 -17.42 -34.35
C TYR A 759 10.44 -16.72 -33.59
N ILE A 760 11.45 -16.22 -34.29
CA ILE A 760 12.48 -15.36 -33.72
C ILE A 760 12.94 -14.31 -34.75
N ASP A 761 12.96 -13.04 -34.35
CA ASP A 761 13.60 -11.94 -35.07
C ASP A 761 13.90 -10.76 -34.14
N PHE A 762 14.84 -9.90 -34.53
CA PHE A 762 15.19 -8.71 -33.76
C PHE A 762 15.51 -7.47 -34.62
N GLY A 763 15.33 -6.30 -34.00
CA GLY A 763 15.91 -5.01 -34.39
C GLY A 763 16.47 -4.27 -33.17
N LEU A 764 17.26 -3.24 -33.40
CA LEU A 764 17.73 -2.32 -32.34
C LEU A 764 17.23 -0.91 -32.64
N GLY A 765 16.85 -0.19 -31.61
CA GLY A 765 16.43 1.19 -31.76
C GLY A 765 16.48 1.94 -30.45
N VAL A 766 16.04 3.20 -30.50
CA VAL A 766 15.86 4.03 -29.31
C VAL A 766 14.40 4.37 -29.14
N LEU A 767 13.96 4.50 -27.90
CA LEU A 767 12.66 5.05 -27.59
C LEU A 767 12.74 6.59 -27.60
N ASP A 768 12.24 7.22 -28.66
CA ASP A 768 12.18 8.69 -28.81
C ASP A 768 11.36 9.28 -27.64
N PRO A 769 11.99 10.11 -26.79
CA PRO A 769 11.44 10.55 -25.53
C PRO A 769 10.47 11.73 -25.70
N ASN A 770 9.88 11.96 -26.88
CA ASN A 770 8.85 12.98 -27.15
C ASN A 770 7.65 12.85 -26.17
N ARG A 771 7.90 13.32 -24.96
CA ARG A 771 7.02 13.44 -23.82
C ARG A 771 6.36 14.80 -24.00
N PRO A 772 5.03 14.92 -24.11
CA PRO A 772 4.37 16.22 -24.06
C PRO A 772 4.68 16.93 -22.74
N VAL A 773 5.66 17.85 -22.72
CA VAL A 773 6.14 18.59 -21.54
C VAL A 773 4.99 18.90 -20.59
N SER A 774 5.10 18.51 -19.31
CA SER A 774 4.16 18.94 -18.27
C SER A 774 4.11 20.47 -18.32
N SER A 775 3.00 21.00 -18.82
CA SER A 775 2.81 22.45 -18.85
C SER A 775 2.38 22.83 -17.45
N GLU A 776 3.36 23.21 -16.63
CA GLU A 776 3.09 24.01 -15.45
C GLU A 776 2.36 25.30 -15.85
N SER A 777 1.43 25.67 -14.99
CA SER A 777 1.10 27.02 -14.52
C SER A 777 1.20 28.21 -15.50
N ALA A 778 0.11 28.97 -15.51
CA ALA A 778 -0.09 30.17 -16.32
C ALA A 778 1.01 31.25 -16.20
N SER A 779 1.38 31.80 -17.35
CA SER A 779 1.17 33.21 -17.76
C SER A 779 2.36 33.86 -18.50
N ALA A 780 2.04 34.28 -19.72
CA ALA A 780 2.43 35.47 -20.47
C ALA A 780 3.91 35.94 -20.61
N ASP A 781 4.20 36.23 -21.88
CA ASP A 781 5.08 37.26 -22.44
C ASP A 781 6.59 37.03 -22.51
N GLY A 782 7.01 36.51 -23.68
CA GLY A 782 8.39 36.51 -24.15
C GLY A 782 8.66 35.41 -25.18
N LYS A 783 8.13 35.49 -26.41
CA LYS A 783 8.43 34.50 -27.45
C LYS A 783 9.75 34.81 -28.16
N GLY A 784 10.63 33.82 -28.23
CA GLY A 784 11.70 33.72 -29.24
C GLY A 784 13.12 33.57 -28.71
N GLU A 785 13.36 33.76 -27.42
CA GLU A 785 14.68 33.56 -26.80
C GLU A 785 14.56 32.73 -25.52
N GLN A 786 15.54 31.83 -25.36
CA GLN A 786 15.73 31.06 -24.14
C GLN A 786 16.28 32.01 -23.08
N VAL A 787 15.45 32.42 -22.13
CA VAL A 787 15.86 33.26 -21.00
C VAL A 787 16.05 32.39 -19.77
N SER A 788 17.25 32.51 -19.16
CA SER A 788 17.58 31.84 -17.91
C SER A 788 16.63 32.32 -16.81
N LYS A 789 15.91 31.38 -16.18
CA LYS A 789 15.12 31.62 -14.98
C LYS A 789 15.63 30.73 -13.86
N THR A 790 15.70 31.26 -12.66
CA THR A 790 16.08 30.53 -11.45
C THR A 790 14.87 30.43 -10.55
N PHE A 791 14.53 29.21 -10.16
CA PHE A 791 13.56 28.95 -9.12
C PHE A 791 14.27 28.90 -7.78
N THR A 792 13.77 29.64 -6.79
CA THR A 792 14.28 29.60 -5.42
C THR A 792 13.09 29.64 -4.48
N ARG A 793 12.94 28.58 -3.69
CA ARG A 793 11.93 28.50 -2.62
C ARG A 793 12.62 28.04 -1.35
N THR A 794 12.49 28.82 -0.29
CA THR A 794 12.95 28.42 1.05
C THR A 794 11.81 27.70 1.75
N ALA A 795 11.98 26.40 2.02
CA ALA A 795 11.11 25.67 2.94
C ALA A 795 11.73 25.75 4.34
N GLN A 796 10.96 26.21 5.33
CA GLN A 796 11.38 26.13 6.73
C GLN A 796 10.88 24.80 7.30
N VAL A 797 11.82 23.92 7.64
CA VAL A 797 11.55 22.67 8.34
C VAL A 797 11.89 22.91 9.80
N GLU A 798 10.92 22.78 10.70
CA GLU A 798 11.17 22.82 12.14
C GLU A 798 11.90 21.54 12.55
N GLN A 799 13.07 21.69 13.19
CA GLN A 799 13.93 20.59 13.60
C GLN A 799 14.12 20.65 15.13
N GLN A 800 13.92 19.52 15.81
CA GLN A 800 14.09 19.40 17.26
C GLN A 800 15.06 18.27 17.59
N LEU A 801 16.16 18.60 18.27
CA LEU A 801 17.18 17.66 18.75
C LEU A 801 17.56 18.02 20.19
N ASP A 802 17.44 17.06 21.10
CA ASP A 802 17.99 17.19 22.45
C ASP A 802 19.51 16.92 22.41
N TYR A 803 20.32 17.70 23.11
CA TYR A 803 21.78 17.54 23.13
C TYR A 803 22.41 17.83 24.49
N LEU A 804 23.52 17.16 24.79
CA LEU A 804 24.43 17.59 25.85
C LEU A 804 25.37 18.66 25.30
N PHE A 805 25.60 19.67 26.12
CA PHE A 805 26.47 20.79 25.80
C PHE A 805 27.51 20.98 26.90
N TYR A 806 28.75 21.25 26.51
CA TYR A 806 29.85 21.54 27.43
C TYR A 806 30.72 22.67 26.92
N LEU A 807 31.13 23.53 27.85
CA LEU A 807 32.12 24.58 27.68
C LEU A 807 33.38 24.23 28.48
N PRO A 808 34.58 24.50 27.93
CA PRO A 808 35.84 24.33 28.65
C PRO A 808 35.87 25.20 29.91
N SER A 809 36.61 24.76 30.94
CA SER A 809 36.64 25.47 32.23
C SER A 809 37.16 26.92 32.12
N ASP A 810 37.96 27.21 31.11
CA ASP A 810 38.53 28.53 30.80
C ASP A 810 37.81 29.24 29.64
N TYR A 811 36.58 28.84 29.31
CA TYR A 811 35.78 29.48 28.25
C TYR A 811 35.63 30.98 28.45
N ASP A 812 36.07 31.75 27.45
CA ASP A 812 35.87 33.20 27.36
C ASP A 812 35.18 33.54 26.04
N ALA A 813 33.96 34.07 26.14
CA ALA A 813 33.18 34.53 24.98
C ALA A 813 33.88 35.66 24.21
N ASN A 814 34.80 36.40 24.84
CA ASN A 814 35.53 37.51 24.23
C ASN A 814 36.90 37.10 23.64
N ARG A 815 37.23 35.81 23.65
CA ARG A 815 38.48 35.29 23.09
C ARG A 815 38.60 35.67 21.60
N THR A 816 39.64 36.41 21.24
CA THR A 816 39.85 36.91 19.86
C THR A 816 39.91 35.80 18.80
N GLU A 817 40.45 34.63 19.15
CA GLU A 817 40.66 33.53 18.19
C GLU A 817 39.47 32.57 18.05
N GLY A 818 38.41 32.72 18.87
CA GLY A 818 37.33 31.74 18.98
C GLY A 818 37.76 30.42 19.64
N TRP A 819 36.77 29.58 19.95
CA TRP A 819 36.97 28.27 20.56
C TRP A 819 36.82 27.14 19.55
N PRO A 820 37.66 26.09 19.62
CA PRO A 820 37.42 24.90 18.82
C PRO A 820 36.11 24.24 19.22
N LEU A 821 35.41 23.63 18.27
CA LEU A 821 34.15 22.91 18.50
C LEU A 821 34.29 21.45 18.09
N MET A 822 33.78 20.54 18.93
CA MET A 822 33.69 19.11 18.63
C MET A 822 32.23 18.67 18.65
N LEU A 823 31.76 18.14 17.53
CA LEU A 823 30.48 17.43 17.45
C LEU A 823 30.73 15.92 17.62
N PHE A 824 30.12 15.34 18.66
CA PHE A 824 30.18 13.91 18.94
C PHE A 824 28.86 13.21 18.64
N LEU A 825 28.90 12.18 17.79
CA LEU A 825 27.75 11.35 17.45
C LEU A 825 27.84 9.98 18.13
N HIS A 826 26.86 9.67 18.98
CA HIS A 826 26.78 8.41 19.71
C HIS A 826 26.31 7.21 18.84
N GLY A 827 26.42 6.00 19.39
CA GLY A 827 26.03 4.74 18.74
C GLY A 827 24.53 4.44 18.80
N ALA A 828 24.10 3.27 18.32
CA ALA A 828 22.67 2.94 18.32
C ALA A 828 22.08 2.74 19.73
N GLY A 829 22.91 2.48 20.75
CA GLY A 829 22.52 2.13 22.11
C GLY A 829 22.07 3.32 22.97
N GLU A 830 22.53 4.52 22.65
CA GLU A 830 22.21 5.74 23.40
C GLU A 830 21.06 6.54 22.78
N ARG A 831 20.38 6.00 21.76
CA ARG A 831 19.16 6.59 21.18
C ARG A 831 18.04 6.66 22.20
N GLY A 832 17.20 7.71 22.10
CA GLY A 832 16.08 7.86 23.02
C GLY A 832 15.58 9.29 23.14
N SER A 833 14.90 9.54 24.25
CA SER A 833 14.43 10.84 24.72
C SER A 833 15.02 11.18 26.09
N ASP A 834 16.10 10.49 26.48
CA ASP A 834 16.82 10.68 27.73
C ASP A 834 18.27 11.02 27.40
N VAL A 835 18.54 12.31 27.24
CA VAL A 835 19.82 12.87 26.78
C VAL A 835 20.99 12.47 27.71
N SER A 836 20.71 12.06 28.95
CA SER A 836 21.73 11.62 29.89
C SER A 836 22.46 10.34 29.43
N LYS A 837 21.80 9.51 28.60
CA LYS A 837 22.39 8.28 28.02
C LYS A 837 23.59 8.56 27.11
N VAL A 838 23.68 9.77 26.55
CA VAL A 838 24.80 10.16 25.70
C VAL A 838 26.13 10.17 26.48
N LYS A 839 26.10 10.21 27.83
CA LYS A 839 27.30 10.13 28.70
C LYS A 839 27.89 8.73 28.83
N VAL A 840 27.30 7.70 28.22
CA VAL A 840 27.74 6.30 28.40
C VAL A 840 29.10 6.04 27.73
N HIS A 841 29.36 6.66 26.57
CA HIS A 841 30.58 6.47 25.78
C HIS A 841 31.15 7.80 25.26
N GLY A 842 32.39 7.78 24.78
CA GLY A 842 33.03 8.90 24.08
C GLY A 842 33.38 10.15 24.92
N PRO A 843 33.66 11.28 24.25
CA PRO A 843 33.95 12.57 24.89
C PRO A 843 32.96 13.02 25.98
N PRO A 844 31.62 12.87 25.86
CA PRO A 844 30.70 13.27 26.92
C PRO A 844 30.86 12.43 28.19
N LYS A 845 31.28 11.16 28.10
CA LYS A 845 31.66 10.34 29.26
C LYS A 845 32.88 10.91 29.97
N LEU A 846 33.89 11.34 29.21
CA LEU A 846 35.13 11.90 29.76
C LEU A 846 34.84 13.21 30.52
N VAL A 847 34.04 14.10 29.92
CA VAL A 847 33.60 15.35 30.56
C VAL A 847 32.78 15.07 31.81
N ALA A 848 31.84 14.12 31.75
CA ALA A 848 31.04 13.72 32.91
C ALA A 848 31.90 13.17 34.08
N ASN A 849 33.06 12.58 33.75
CA ASN A 849 34.04 12.09 34.71
C ASN A 849 35.09 13.14 35.14
N GLY A 850 34.90 14.41 34.77
CA GLY A 850 35.75 15.53 35.20
C GLY A 850 36.96 15.82 34.32
N LYS A 851 37.05 15.24 33.11
CA LYS A 851 38.09 15.61 32.13
C LYS A 851 37.73 16.95 31.50
N ASP A 852 38.63 17.92 31.62
CA ASP A 852 38.50 19.21 30.95
C ASP A 852 39.03 19.09 29.51
N LEU A 853 38.17 19.31 28.51
CA LEU A 853 38.52 19.28 27.10
C LEU A 853 38.66 20.73 26.60
N PRO A 854 39.73 21.08 25.85
CA PRO A 854 39.97 22.46 25.42
C PRO A 854 39.12 22.87 24.19
N CYS A 855 37.84 22.51 24.19
CA CYS A 855 36.89 22.78 23.11
C CYS A 855 35.45 22.83 23.63
N ILE A 856 34.58 23.51 22.90
CA ILE A 856 33.13 23.35 23.04
C ILE A 856 32.78 21.93 22.58
N LEU A 857 32.04 21.18 23.40
CA LEU A 857 31.58 19.83 23.04
C LEU A 857 30.05 19.83 22.91
N VAL A 858 29.58 19.43 21.73
CA VAL A 858 28.16 19.22 21.43
C VAL A 858 27.94 17.73 21.22
N SER A 859 26.98 17.15 21.94
CA SER A 859 26.66 15.72 21.86
C SER A 859 25.15 15.52 21.77
N PRO A 860 24.55 15.61 20.57
CA PRO A 860 23.12 15.38 20.38
C PRO A 860 22.72 13.95 20.71
N GLN A 861 21.44 13.75 21.02
CA GLN A 861 20.82 12.44 21.10
C GLN A 861 19.97 12.19 19.85
N CYS A 862 20.29 11.12 19.12
CA CYS A 862 19.45 10.64 18.04
C CYS A 862 18.16 10.02 18.63
N PRO A 863 16.96 10.42 18.17
CA PRO A 863 15.71 9.87 18.73
C PRO A 863 15.57 8.36 18.52
N LYS A 864 14.77 7.72 19.38
CA LYS A 864 14.53 6.26 19.31
C LYS A 864 13.98 5.87 17.93
N GLY A 865 14.57 4.85 17.31
CA GLY A 865 14.14 4.34 16.00
C GLY A 865 14.67 5.13 14.80
N ARG A 866 15.35 6.26 15.00
CA ARG A 866 15.96 7.05 13.93
C ARG A 866 17.45 6.71 13.75
N VAL A 867 18.02 7.23 12.67
CA VAL A 867 19.47 7.35 12.42
C VAL A 867 19.81 8.82 12.26
N TRP A 868 21.10 9.17 12.27
CA TRP A 868 21.56 10.55 12.12
C TRP A 868 21.08 11.18 10.80
N ASN A 869 20.47 12.36 10.89
CA ASN A 869 20.02 13.16 9.75
C ASN A 869 21.00 14.33 9.54
N VAL A 870 21.45 14.54 8.30
CA VAL A 870 22.47 15.54 7.96
C VAL A 870 21.96 16.96 8.16
N ASP A 871 20.73 17.25 7.74
CA ASP A 871 20.14 18.59 7.84
C ASP A 871 19.91 19.00 9.29
N GLU A 872 19.45 18.08 10.15
CA GLU A 872 19.29 18.32 11.59
C GLU A 872 20.61 18.61 12.30
N LEU A 873 21.67 17.88 11.93
CA LEU A 873 23.01 18.09 12.49
C LEU A 873 23.64 19.40 12.00
N ASN A 874 23.44 19.77 10.74
CA ASN A 874 23.88 21.06 10.21
C ASN A 874 23.14 22.21 10.89
N GLY A 875 21.82 22.12 11.06
CA GLY A 875 21.02 23.13 11.76
C GLY A 875 21.46 23.30 13.22
N LEU A 876 21.74 22.20 13.93
CA LEU A 876 22.30 22.27 15.29
C LEU A 876 23.69 22.93 15.31
N LEU A 877 24.58 22.57 14.38
CA LEU A 877 25.91 23.18 14.29
C LEU A 877 25.83 24.68 14.00
N ASP A 878 24.97 25.10 13.07
CA ASP A 878 24.77 26.51 12.74
C ASP A 878 24.30 27.29 13.97
N SER A 879 23.30 26.77 14.68
CA SER A 879 22.80 27.38 15.93
C SER A 879 23.89 27.55 17.00
N ILE A 880 24.72 26.54 17.24
CA ILE A 880 25.81 26.63 18.22
C ILE A 880 26.90 27.61 17.77
N MET A 881 27.24 27.63 16.48
CA MET A 881 28.24 28.55 15.93
C MET A 881 27.77 30.01 15.93
N GLU A 882 26.45 30.24 15.90
CA GLU A 882 25.86 31.57 16.06
C GLU A 882 25.81 32.01 17.54
N GLU A 883 25.48 31.08 18.45
CA GLU A 883 25.30 31.38 19.87
C GLU A 883 26.63 31.53 20.64
N TYR A 884 27.67 30.80 20.24
CA TYR A 884 28.94 30.73 20.95
C TYR A 884 30.12 31.18 20.09
N ASN A 885 31.14 31.77 20.73
CA ASN A 885 32.37 32.20 20.05
C ASN A 885 33.22 31.00 19.57
N VAL A 886 32.87 30.44 18.41
CA VAL A 886 33.52 29.28 17.78
C VAL A 886 34.53 29.73 16.72
N ASP A 887 35.73 29.14 16.72
CA ASP A 887 36.66 29.20 15.58
C ASP A 887 36.12 28.30 14.47
N ALA A 888 35.49 28.89 13.45
CA ALA A 888 34.87 28.18 12.35
C ALA A 888 35.85 27.31 11.54
N ASP A 889 37.15 27.55 11.64
CA ASP A 889 38.18 26.74 11.00
C ASP A 889 38.68 25.59 11.88
N ARG A 890 38.11 25.42 13.10
CA ARG A 890 38.45 24.38 14.08
C ARG A 890 37.21 23.67 14.59
N VAL A 891 36.37 23.24 13.65
CA VAL A 891 35.20 22.40 13.89
C VAL A 891 35.55 20.94 13.58
N TYR A 892 35.37 20.04 14.54
CA TYR A 892 35.74 18.64 14.45
C TYR A 892 34.52 17.74 14.58
N LEU A 893 34.52 16.63 13.84
CA LEU A 893 33.44 15.64 13.87
C LEU A 893 33.98 14.26 14.21
N THR A 894 33.37 13.63 15.21
CA THR A 894 33.76 12.27 15.65
C THR A 894 32.53 11.49 16.09
N GLY A 895 32.58 10.16 15.97
CA GLY A 895 31.45 9.32 16.36
C GLY A 895 31.77 7.84 16.30
N LEU A 896 30.97 7.05 17.01
CA LEU A 896 31.18 5.60 17.17
C LEU A 896 29.99 4.80 16.65
N SER A 897 30.23 3.63 16.07
CA SER A 897 29.18 2.72 15.58
C SER A 897 28.20 3.46 14.65
N MET A 898 26.91 3.53 14.95
CA MET A 898 25.93 4.37 14.23
C MET A 898 26.40 5.83 14.05
N GLY A 899 27.04 6.42 15.06
CA GLY A 899 27.65 7.74 14.98
C GLY A 899 28.93 7.79 14.15
N GLY A 900 29.62 6.66 13.95
CA GLY A 900 30.67 6.51 12.96
C GLY A 900 30.10 6.59 11.53
N PHE A 901 28.96 5.95 11.27
CA PHE A 901 28.22 6.14 10.01
C PHE A 901 27.72 7.58 9.84
N GLY A 902 27.21 8.20 10.91
CA GLY A 902 26.84 9.61 10.91
C GLY A 902 28.02 10.55 10.62
N THR A 903 29.20 10.23 11.16
CA THR A 903 30.45 10.99 10.93
C THR A 903 30.87 10.92 9.47
N TRP A 904 30.81 9.72 8.86
CA TRP A 904 31.04 9.58 7.42
C TRP A 904 30.00 10.35 6.61
N ASN A 905 28.71 10.19 6.89
CA ASN A 905 27.65 10.79 6.10
C ASN A 905 27.68 12.33 6.14
N LEU A 906 27.71 12.92 7.34
CA LEU A 906 27.77 14.37 7.50
C LEU A 906 29.11 14.93 6.98
N GLY A 907 30.23 14.28 7.34
CA GLY A 907 31.56 14.73 6.97
C GLY A 907 31.85 14.66 5.47
N THR A 908 31.27 13.69 4.74
CA THR A 908 31.39 13.64 3.27
C THR A 908 30.32 14.43 2.55
N SER A 909 29.17 14.71 3.17
CA SER A 909 28.13 15.57 2.61
C SER A 909 28.52 17.04 2.64
N ASN A 910 29.12 17.49 3.74
CA ASN A 910 29.53 18.87 4.00
C ASN A 910 31.01 18.98 4.45
N PRO A 911 31.97 18.49 3.65
CA PRO A 911 33.38 18.42 4.05
C PRO A 911 34.01 19.79 4.32
N GLU A 912 33.49 20.86 3.71
CA GLU A 912 33.90 22.23 3.92
C GLU A 912 33.66 22.74 5.34
N ARG A 913 32.81 22.06 6.13
CA ARG A 913 32.46 22.47 7.49
C ARG A 913 33.51 22.05 8.53
N PHE A 914 34.35 21.06 8.21
CA PHE A 914 35.15 20.37 9.21
C PHE A 914 36.65 20.59 8.99
N ALA A 915 37.38 20.71 10.09
CA ALA A 915 38.83 20.74 10.14
C ALA A 915 39.42 19.31 10.26
N ALA A 916 38.67 18.37 10.84
CA ALA A 916 39.05 16.96 10.91
C ALA A 916 37.83 16.04 11.13
N LEU A 917 37.90 14.82 10.60
CA LEU A 917 36.94 13.76 10.85
C LEU A 917 37.59 12.57 11.57
N ALA A 918 36.89 12.00 12.55
CA ALA A 918 37.29 10.77 13.24
C ALA A 918 36.12 9.77 13.37
N PRO A 919 35.78 9.04 12.30
CA PRO A 919 34.82 7.95 12.37
C PRO A 919 35.42 6.72 13.04
N ILE A 920 34.70 6.14 14.00
CA ILE A 920 35.09 4.93 14.73
C ILE A 920 34.05 3.83 14.46
N CYS A 921 34.51 2.68 13.98
CA CYS A 921 33.70 1.50 13.63
C CYS A 921 32.39 1.81 12.86
N GLY A 922 32.51 2.54 11.74
CA GLY A 922 31.40 2.90 10.86
C GLY A 922 31.75 2.89 9.37
N GLY A 923 30.76 3.05 8.49
CA GLY A 923 30.93 3.11 7.03
C GLY A 923 30.14 4.25 6.38
N GLY A 924 30.24 4.38 5.06
CA GLY A 924 29.57 5.42 4.28
C GLY A 924 29.43 5.03 2.82
N ASP A 925 29.01 5.97 1.98
CA ASP A 925 28.87 5.78 0.54
C ASP A 925 30.19 6.09 -0.18
N GLU A 926 30.95 5.05 -0.54
CA GLU A 926 32.23 5.20 -1.25
C GLU A 926 32.05 5.74 -2.68
N ILE A 927 30.90 5.48 -3.31
CA ILE A 927 30.60 5.93 -4.67
C ILE A 927 30.35 7.43 -4.67
N ALA A 928 29.60 7.94 -3.70
CA ALA A 928 29.39 9.38 -3.53
C ALA A 928 30.70 10.15 -3.35
N VAL A 929 31.69 9.59 -2.65
CA VAL A 929 33.05 10.17 -2.55
C VAL A 929 33.77 10.14 -3.90
N MET A 930 33.70 9.03 -4.63
CA MET A 930 34.38 8.88 -5.92
C MET A 930 33.75 9.73 -7.05
N LEU A 931 32.44 9.96 -7.01
CA LEU A 931 31.68 10.72 -8.01
C LEU A 931 31.39 12.17 -7.61
N ALA A 932 31.89 12.63 -6.46
CA ALA A 932 31.77 14.02 -6.05
C ALA A 932 32.32 14.98 -7.13
N ALA A 933 31.65 16.12 -7.30
CA ALA A 933 32.10 17.22 -8.14
C ALA A 933 33.51 17.68 -7.74
N ASP A 934 34.29 18.19 -8.71
CA ASP A 934 35.73 18.43 -8.54
C ASP A 934 36.07 19.30 -7.31
N GLU A 935 35.29 20.34 -7.03
CA GLU A 935 35.50 21.22 -5.85
C GLU A 935 35.30 20.48 -4.52
N LYS A 936 34.26 19.65 -4.45
CA LYS A 936 33.98 18.84 -3.26
C LYS A 936 35.01 17.71 -3.11
N LYS A 937 35.43 17.10 -4.22
CA LYS A 937 36.49 16.10 -4.26
C LYS A 937 37.83 16.68 -3.83
N GLU A 938 38.15 17.91 -4.22
CA GLU A 938 39.34 18.64 -3.75
C GLU A 938 39.29 18.92 -2.24
N THR A 939 38.12 19.32 -1.73
CA THR A 939 37.92 19.53 -0.29
C THR A 939 38.10 18.23 0.49
N LEU A 940 37.50 17.13 0.03
CA LEU A 940 37.65 15.79 0.61
C LEU A 940 39.09 15.28 0.54
N ARG A 941 39.80 15.55 -0.56
CA ARG A 941 41.22 15.20 -0.72
C ARG A 941 42.07 15.82 0.39
N ASN A 942 41.81 17.08 0.70
CA ASN A 942 42.58 17.89 1.65
C ASN A 942 42.08 17.82 3.10
N LEU A 943 40.94 17.16 3.35
CA LEU A 943 40.36 17.02 4.69
C LEU A 943 41.13 15.96 5.50
N PRO A 944 41.70 16.32 6.67
CA PRO A 944 42.28 15.34 7.59
C PRO A 944 41.22 14.36 8.10
N VAL A 945 41.42 13.07 7.84
CA VAL A 945 40.53 12.00 8.32
C VAL A 945 41.36 10.94 9.04
N TRP A 946 41.02 10.61 10.28
CA TRP A 946 41.63 9.50 11.00
C TRP A 946 40.55 8.53 11.44
N ALA A 947 40.39 7.45 10.67
CA ALA A 947 39.41 6.40 10.93
C ALA A 947 39.98 5.31 11.85
N PHE A 948 39.14 4.75 12.71
CA PHE A 948 39.51 3.71 13.67
C PHE A 948 38.54 2.52 13.61
N HIS A 949 39.06 1.31 13.80
CA HIS A 949 38.22 0.10 13.82
C HIS A 949 38.88 -1.05 14.62
N GLY A 950 38.08 -1.93 15.20
CA GLY A 950 38.56 -3.20 15.76
C GLY A 950 38.69 -4.27 14.67
N GLU A 951 39.77 -5.06 14.64
CA GLU A 951 39.93 -6.10 13.59
C GLU A 951 39.01 -7.30 13.79
N ILE A 952 38.50 -7.49 15.01
CA ILE A 952 37.59 -8.59 15.37
C ILE A 952 36.18 -8.09 15.70
N ASP A 953 35.77 -6.94 15.15
CA ASP A 953 34.43 -6.37 15.33
C ASP A 953 33.34 -7.28 14.71
N PRO A 954 32.44 -7.87 15.53
CA PRO A 954 31.39 -8.75 15.03
C PRO A 954 30.11 -7.99 14.60
N VAL A 955 30.04 -6.68 14.83
CA VAL A 955 28.83 -5.86 14.62
C VAL A 955 28.93 -5.03 13.36
N VAL A 956 30.06 -4.35 13.15
CA VAL A 956 30.35 -3.62 11.91
C VAL A 956 31.58 -4.25 11.27
N PRO A 957 31.49 -4.76 10.03
CA PRO A 957 32.65 -5.33 9.35
C PRO A 957 33.76 -4.27 9.17
N LEU A 958 35.01 -4.66 9.39
CA LEU A 958 36.20 -3.83 9.19
C LEU A 958 36.22 -3.18 7.81
N GLU A 959 35.74 -3.92 6.80
CA GLU A 959 35.65 -3.51 5.40
C GLU A 959 34.82 -2.23 5.22
N ALA A 960 33.85 -1.97 6.11
CA ALA A 960 32.99 -0.79 6.03
C ALA A 960 33.80 0.52 6.19
N SER A 961 34.75 0.56 7.12
CA SER A 961 35.67 1.70 7.25
C SER A 961 36.77 1.67 6.19
N GLN A 962 37.28 0.48 5.86
CA GLN A 962 38.35 0.33 4.86
C GLN A 962 37.92 0.88 3.49
N LYS A 963 36.70 0.60 3.04
CA LYS A 963 36.16 1.11 1.77
C LYS A 963 36.13 2.64 1.70
N MET A 964 35.74 3.31 2.78
CA MET A 964 35.72 4.77 2.84
C MET A 964 37.13 5.36 2.82
N VAL A 965 38.06 4.76 3.56
CA VAL A 965 39.47 5.12 3.54
C VAL A 965 40.04 4.94 2.13
N ASP A 966 39.72 3.84 1.46
CA ASP A 966 40.19 3.56 0.11
C ASP A 966 39.57 4.50 -0.93
N ALA A 967 38.31 4.91 -0.75
CA ALA A 967 37.66 5.91 -1.59
C ALA A 967 38.40 7.26 -1.50
N LEU A 968 38.73 7.70 -0.28
CA LEU A 968 39.52 8.92 -0.07
C LEU A 968 40.92 8.81 -0.69
N LYS A 969 41.59 7.66 -0.57
CA LYS A 969 42.87 7.41 -1.25
C LYS A 969 42.74 7.44 -2.77
N LYS A 970 41.68 6.85 -3.34
CA LYS A 970 41.42 6.82 -4.79
C LYS A 970 41.22 8.21 -5.37
N ILE A 971 40.62 9.14 -4.63
CA ILE A 971 40.50 10.54 -5.07
C ILE A 971 41.77 11.36 -4.79
N GLY A 972 42.84 10.73 -4.27
CA GLY A 972 44.15 11.33 -4.08
C GLY A 972 44.41 11.90 -2.69
N SER A 973 43.65 11.53 -1.66
CA SER A 973 43.88 12.04 -0.30
C SER A 973 45.14 11.45 0.32
N GLU A 974 46.08 12.31 0.71
CA GLU A 974 47.28 11.94 1.48
C GLU A 974 47.10 12.11 3.00
N LYS A 975 46.01 12.76 3.41
CA LYS A 975 45.73 13.11 4.81
C LYS A 975 44.83 12.10 5.53
N VAL A 976 44.38 11.04 4.84
CA VAL A 976 43.59 9.96 5.45
C VAL A 976 44.49 8.93 6.16
N LYS A 977 44.18 8.66 7.43
CA LYS A 977 44.81 7.63 8.26
C LYS A 977 43.77 6.57 8.65
N PHE A 978 44.21 5.32 8.72
CA PHE A 978 43.39 4.23 9.22
C PHE A 978 44.16 3.45 10.28
N THR A 979 43.59 3.36 11.48
CA THR A 979 44.17 2.61 12.59
C THR A 979 43.24 1.48 12.96
N THR A 980 43.75 0.26 12.87
CA THR A 980 43.07 -0.93 13.34
C THR A 980 43.62 -1.35 14.70
N TYR A 981 42.75 -1.90 15.54
CA TYR A 981 43.11 -2.47 16.83
C TYR A 981 42.94 -3.99 16.76
N PRO A 982 44.04 -4.77 16.67
CA PRO A 982 43.98 -6.21 16.42
C PRO A 982 43.17 -7.02 17.44
N GLU A 983 43.19 -6.58 18.70
CA GLU A 983 42.50 -7.26 19.81
C GLU A 983 41.15 -6.63 20.19
N ALA A 984 40.78 -5.50 19.57
CA ALA A 984 39.52 -4.84 19.88
C ALA A 984 38.37 -5.41 19.04
N ALA A 985 37.24 -5.71 19.70
CA ALA A 985 35.97 -6.00 19.05
C ALA A 985 35.22 -4.68 18.74
N HIS A 986 33.89 -4.65 18.90
CA HIS A 986 33.09 -3.47 18.54
C HIS A 986 33.50 -2.19 19.29
N ASP A 987 33.91 -2.30 20.55
CA ASP A 987 34.32 -1.19 21.44
C ASP A 987 35.75 -0.65 21.14
N SER A 988 36.04 -0.39 19.86
CA SER A 988 37.29 0.27 19.46
C SER A 988 37.36 1.74 19.89
N TRP A 989 36.22 2.33 20.25
CA TRP A 989 36.14 3.73 20.70
C TRP A 989 36.73 3.95 22.08
N THR A 990 36.69 2.98 23.00
CA THR A 990 37.32 3.15 24.33
C THR A 990 38.83 3.37 24.18
N GLN A 991 39.51 2.51 23.43
CA GLN A 991 40.95 2.67 23.16
C GLN A 991 41.28 3.95 22.37
N THR A 992 40.39 4.36 21.46
CA THR A 992 40.56 5.60 20.68
C THR A 992 40.44 6.85 21.55
N TYR A 993 39.38 6.95 22.36
CA TYR A 993 39.12 8.13 23.20
C TYR A 993 39.97 8.17 24.48
N ASP A 994 40.61 7.06 24.87
CA ASP A 994 41.61 7.09 25.95
C ASP A 994 43.01 7.50 25.45
N ASN A 995 43.22 7.54 24.13
CA ASN A 995 44.50 7.91 23.52
C ASN A 995 44.72 9.45 23.54
N PRO A 996 45.73 9.98 24.26
CA PRO A 996 46.01 11.41 24.26
C PRO A 996 46.46 11.95 22.88
N GLU A 997 47.12 11.12 22.07
CA GLU A 997 47.58 11.52 20.73
C GLU A 997 46.41 11.73 19.76
N PHE A 998 45.25 11.10 20.00
CA PHE A 998 44.04 11.34 19.22
C PHE A 998 43.56 12.78 19.36
N PHE A 999 43.40 13.26 20.60
CA PHE A 999 42.96 14.63 20.86
C PHE A 999 44.00 15.66 20.41
N LYS A 1000 45.29 15.37 20.64
CA LYS A 1000 46.37 16.22 20.17
C LYS A 1000 46.33 16.38 18.65
N TRP A 1001 46.24 15.28 17.90
CA TRP A 1001 46.11 15.33 16.45
C TRP A 1001 44.87 16.10 16.01
N MET A 1002 43.71 15.83 16.61
CA MET A 1002 42.46 16.47 16.22
C MET A 1002 42.54 17.99 16.41
N PHE A 1003 43.01 18.45 17.58
CA PHE A 1003 43.10 19.87 17.88
C PHE A 1003 44.23 20.61 17.15
N GLU A 1004 45.20 19.90 16.58
CA GLU A 1004 46.22 20.47 15.68
C GLU A 1004 45.65 20.80 14.29
N GLN A 1005 44.52 20.21 13.88
CA GLN A 1005 43.96 20.46 12.55
C GLN A 1005 43.25 21.81 12.47
N LYS A 1006 43.42 22.49 11.33
CA LYS A 1006 42.72 23.73 10.97
C LYS A 1006 42.32 23.68 9.50
N ARG A 1007 41.07 24.05 9.18
CA ARG A 1007 40.55 24.09 7.81
C ARG A 1007 41.39 25.05 6.95
N GLY A 1008 41.72 24.62 5.73
CA GLY A 1008 42.49 25.43 4.77
C GLY A 1008 44.02 25.48 4.99
N LYS A 1009 44.58 24.63 5.85
CA LYS A 1009 46.04 24.47 6.03
C LYS A 1009 46.55 23.05 5.74
#